data_AF-A0A2P8EXA9-F1
#
_entry.id   AF-A0A2P8EXA9-F1
#
_cell.length_a   1.000
_cell.length_b   1.000
_cell.length_c   1.000
_cell.angle_alpha   90.00
_cell.angle_beta   90.00
_cell.angle_gamma   90.00
#
_symmetry.space_group_name_H-M   'P 1'
#
loop_
_entity.id
_entity.type
_entity.pdbx_description
1 polymer ?
#
loop_
_entity_poly.entity_id
_entity_poly.type
_entity_poly.pdbx_seq_one_letter_code
_entity_poly.pdbx_strand_id
1 'polypeptide(L)'
;MATQASLDQIQNLYIAFYGRPADAAGQTYWADELEAANGDLSAIINAFASSEEYQRNYGDLEAAELVNALYQQILGRDAEQEGLDFYVAELAAGTITEGEIALAILNGAQGDDTAVLENRKAVADAFTAEVEAAGKAYGEEQEAAAKAIIAAVDANTDVANVNVAGTVAGFPDATDTGTPGVEGETFQLTDGREGSGRDVLTGTDNDDTFLGLVGQNSEGAVANAFSTGDWIDGGAGRDTVKASLINDNEVGEAPSNNQAPRPITENVEEVYIEALEAVTLDATRMEGVEEFWSDFSRGDMTFTGVNLRGDNVDITKDVTFGIKDTMHDTDFTALFDSLSLTREASNPSNSQLLVRIADVSTETPDAPLTNVNLNLSFNLGGTTISLEDVQSTDGSYAGLVEAIQNALALEGYANLTVELSTPYSDVTVAGNTVTLPFVAQEILITDPAGNAFDSVNFTQSAIESVADGFLVAGNAQPVDPSETSNLIESNLVLDNAGNGSLAGDVVIGGMSNSDLGVERFNVAVDRDSKINSLNTTNNALQEIHIGSMGVNGDLYIGGTQAELNEIDANAFAGENLSLGEESEVVNLDFLDASGTAANITFEADYNGNNRNSSEQGFVINTGSGNDTITASVDGTSTSGSTLTSLTVSSTGGNNTVTLSDTDTAGLQGVAEVNSATVTLGAGNDTVTGGALNLTANTGAGDDVIYAENTGAKTIATVNAGVWSTAAGDTVMGTAANVGADELLYGRDVRVTLSLPSNVGTTPTTNIADSFVDGLEAVASITASNGYLTTERDLYEAVAKAINEDAVLSKLASAAVDSNGHLTVTYQIDGLSVVAENVVQFEVLGDWADLSAAAQNNIVDALKSEYSDSSIDATDAANGYDAADATAGNVAVSTAGTDSLVNGGTNTVNAGLGNDVIVLSSDDTTVDTVVFDGQFGTNTIVHFDASNDVLDFSAWLNNTLSASGSVESQVRVTGTAVDLTAGTGAFGENQVAVTTFTVLDGAATAALAFNTLSADQVKAALNEAGGFTSTAGNVDGTTQQSILMVENVDNLGEYKVFQVASDEAAGDNFTTVTLVGTVDFGETVTAVDANIL
;
A
#
# COMPACT_ATOMS: atom_id res chain seq x y z
N MET A 1 -36.99 21.37 -12.31
CA MET A 1 -38.15 20.83 -11.56
C MET A 1 -38.58 19.57 -12.26
N ALA A 2 -37.99 18.48 -11.76
CA ALA A 2 -38.21 17.11 -12.18
C ALA A 2 -39.69 16.77 -12.28
N THR A 3 -40.05 16.00 -13.30
CA THR A 3 -41.38 15.39 -13.38
C THR A 3 -41.45 14.15 -12.50
N GLN A 4 -42.66 13.76 -12.06
CA GLN A 4 -42.85 12.51 -11.31
C GLN A 4 -42.32 11.30 -12.10
N ALA A 5 -42.43 11.32 -13.43
CA ALA A 5 -41.89 10.26 -14.28
C ALA A 5 -40.36 10.14 -14.18
N SER A 6 -39.66 11.26 -14.08
CA SER A 6 -38.20 11.27 -13.91
C SER A 6 -37.79 10.83 -12.50
N LEU A 7 -38.50 11.25 -11.46
CA LEU A 7 -38.28 10.76 -10.08
C LEU A 7 -38.49 9.24 -9.99
N ASP A 8 -39.57 8.74 -10.60
CA ASP A 8 -39.88 7.31 -10.67
C ASP A 8 -38.78 6.52 -11.42
N GLN A 9 -38.27 7.09 -12.52
CA GLN A 9 -37.19 6.51 -13.31
C GLN A 9 -35.90 6.39 -12.48
N ILE A 10 -35.52 7.46 -11.75
CA ILE A 10 -34.34 7.46 -10.90
C ILE A 10 -34.48 6.50 -9.72
N GLN A 11 -35.66 6.42 -9.09
CA GLN A 11 -35.87 5.45 -8.00
C GLN A 11 -35.61 4.01 -8.47
N ASN A 12 -36.05 3.68 -9.69
CA ASN A 12 -35.80 2.36 -10.27
C ASN A 12 -34.31 2.12 -10.56
N LEU A 13 -33.52 3.15 -10.86
CA LEU A 13 -32.07 3.01 -11.02
C LEU A 13 -31.38 2.77 -9.68
N TYR A 14 -31.77 3.46 -8.61
CA TYR A 14 -31.25 3.17 -7.27
C TYR A 14 -31.55 1.73 -6.83
N ILE A 15 -32.76 1.24 -7.12
CA ILE A 15 -33.10 -0.18 -6.87
C ILE A 15 -32.23 -1.09 -7.76
N ALA A 16 -32.02 -0.74 -9.02
CA ALA A 16 -31.34 -1.62 -9.97
C ALA A 16 -29.82 -1.70 -9.78
N PHE A 17 -29.18 -0.58 -9.43
CA PHE A 17 -27.73 -0.49 -9.24
C PHE A 17 -27.32 -0.74 -7.80
N TYR A 18 -28.12 -0.28 -6.83
CA TYR A 18 -27.75 -0.27 -5.42
C TYR A 18 -28.68 -1.09 -4.53
N GLY A 19 -29.80 -1.63 -5.04
CA GLY A 19 -30.70 -2.46 -4.25
C GLY A 19 -31.40 -1.73 -3.10
N ARG A 20 -31.33 -0.39 -3.07
CA ARG A 20 -31.86 0.45 -1.98
C ARG A 20 -32.72 1.61 -2.51
N PRO A 21 -33.53 2.25 -1.65
CA PRO A 21 -34.21 3.50 -1.96
C PRO A 21 -33.23 4.66 -2.18
N ALA A 22 -33.57 5.60 -3.06
CA ALA A 22 -32.81 6.84 -3.18
C ALA A 22 -33.00 7.73 -1.93
N ASP A 23 -32.01 8.57 -1.61
CA ASP A 23 -32.24 9.71 -0.72
C ASP A 23 -32.99 10.82 -1.48
N ALA A 24 -33.70 11.69 -0.76
CA ALA A 24 -34.58 12.68 -1.38
C ALA A 24 -33.81 13.72 -2.23
N ALA A 25 -32.62 14.11 -1.78
CA ALA A 25 -31.78 15.09 -2.46
C ALA A 25 -31.17 14.49 -3.73
N GLY A 26 -30.57 13.31 -3.64
CA GLY A 26 -30.01 12.54 -4.75
C GLY A 26 -31.05 12.18 -5.80
N GLN A 27 -32.24 11.72 -5.38
CA GLN A 27 -33.35 11.45 -6.32
C GLN A 27 -33.73 12.69 -7.12
N THR A 28 -33.82 13.85 -6.44
CA THR A 28 -34.19 15.11 -7.07
C THR A 28 -33.09 15.59 -8.02
N TYR A 29 -31.82 15.54 -7.60
CA TYR A 29 -30.67 15.91 -8.41
C TYR A 29 -30.63 15.13 -9.72
N TRP A 30 -30.62 13.80 -9.64
CA TRP A 30 -30.54 12.94 -10.82
C TRP A 30 -31.78 13.06 -11.72
N ALA A 31 -32.95 13.34 -11.15
CA ALA A 31 -34.16 13.55 -11.94
C ALA A 31 -34.14 14.89 -12.68
N ASP A 32 -33.57 15.95 -12.08
CA ASP A 32 -33.35 17.23 -12.77
C ASP A 32 -32.28 17.11 -13.86
N GLU A 33 -31.20 16.35 -13.63
CA GLU A 33 -30.19 16.03 -14.65
C GLU A 33 -30.80 15.23 -15.83
N LEU A 34 -31.66 14.26 -15.55
CA LEU A 34 -32.37 13.50 -16.58
C LEU A 34 -33.26 14.40 -17.45
N GLU A 35 -33.98 15.35 -16.85
CA GLU A 35 -34.77 16.34 -17.59
C GLU A 35 -33.87 17.27 -18.43
N ALA A 36 -32.74 17.71 -17.88
CA ALA A 36 -31.76 18.53 -18.59
C ALA A 36 -31.17 17.80 -19.80
N ALA A 37 -30.97 16.48 -19.69
CA ALA A 37 -30.52 15.60 -20.75
C ALA A 37 -31.64 15.21 -21.75
N ASN A 38 -32.85 15.78 -21.64
CA ASN A 38 -34.02 15.43 -22.45
C ASN A 38 -34.40 13.93 -22.37
N GLY A 39 -34.20 13.31 -21.22
CA GLY A 39 -34.52 11.89 -20.96
C GLY A 39 -33.44 10.90 -21.41
N ASP A 40 -32.23 11.36 -21.76
CA ASP A 40 -31.10 10.49 -22.04
C ASP A 40 -30.45 9.99 -20.73
N LEU A 41 -30.47 8.67 -20.55
CA LEU A 41 -29.94 8.01 -19.35
C LEU A 41 -28.46 7.65 -19.45
N SER A 42 -27.84 7.76 -20.62
CA SER A 42 -26.51 7.20 -20.87
C SER A 42 -25.44 7.72 -19.89
N ALA A 43 -25.45 9.03 -19.60
CA ALA A 43 -24.51 9.63 -18.64
C ALA A 43 -24.79 9.21 -17.19
N ILE A 44 -26.06 9.06 -16.81
CA ILE A 44 -26.47 8.66 -15.47
C ILE A 44 -26.11 7.19 -15.22
N ILE A 45 -26.36 6.32 -16.21
CA ILE A 45 -25.96 4.90 -16.14
C ILE A 45 -24.46 4.76 -15.94
N ASN A 46 -23.66 5.51 -16.69
CA ASN A 46 -22.21 5.46 -16.54
C ASN A 46 -21.78 5.93 -15.15
N ALA A 47 -22.36 7.03 -14.64
CA ALA A 47 -22.06 7.51 -13.29
C ALA A 47 -22.46 6.52 -12.19
N PHE A 48 -23.60 5.84 -12.33
CA PHE A 48 -24.04 4.83 -11.37
C PHE A 48 -23.15 3.58 -11.44
N ALA A 49 -22.80 3.11 -12.64
CA ALA A 49 -21.93 1.95 -12.84
C ALA A 49 -20.48 2.17 -12.38
N SER A 50 -19.98 3.42 -12.45
CA SER A 50 -18.62 3.77 -12.01
C SER A 50 -18.55 4.21 -10.55
N SER A 51 -19.68 4.21 -9.82
CA SER A 51 -19.69 4.60 -8.41
C SER A 51 -19.03 3.54 -7.53
N GLU A 52 -18.38 3.97 -6.45
CA GLU A 52 -17.78 3.09 -5.44
C GLU A 52 -18.79 2.08 -4.88
N GLU A 53 -20.04 2.50 -4.66
CA GLU A 53 -21.10 1.60 -4.20
C GLU A 53 -21.40 0.49 -5.22
N TYR A 54 -21.39 0.78 -6.53
CA TYR A 54 -21.58 -0.27 -7.53
C TYR A 54 -20.36 -1.19 -7.62
N GLN A 55 -19.14 -0.63 -7.64
CA GLN A 55 -17.89 -1.38 -7.73
C GLN A 55 -17.69 -2.29 -6.50
N ARG A 56 -17.96 -1.81 -5.29
CA ARG A 56 -17.92 -2.61 -4.05
C ARG A 56 -18.87 -3.81 -4.09
N ASN A 57 -20.02 -3.69 -4.74
CA ASN A 57 -21.02 -4.76 -4.81
C ASN A 57 -20.81 -5.71 -6.01
N TYR A 58 -20.17 -5.25 -7.08
CA TYR A 58 -20.21 -5.92 -8.39
C TYR A 58 -18.88 -5.95 -9.16
N GLY A 59 -17.90 -5.12 -8.82
CA GLY A 59 -16.67 -4.87 -9.61
C GLY A 59 -15.72 -6.07 -9.69
N ASP A 60 -15.68 -6.91 -8.66
CA ASP A 60 -14.83 -8.10 -8.61
C ASP A 60 -15.53 -9.38 -9.09
N LEU A 61 -16.81 -9.29 -9.49
CA LEU A 61 -17.58 -10.46 -9.89
C LEU A 61 -17.30 -10.85 -11.34
N GLU A 62 -17.12 -12.14 -11.58
CA GLU A 62 -17.05 -12.68 -12.94
C GLU A 62 -18.38 -12.45 -13.67
N ALA A 63 -18.36 -12.33 -15.00
CA ALA A 63 -19.52 -11.91 -15.79
C ALA A 63 -20.82 -12.70 -15.51
N ALA A 64 -20.71 -14.00 -15.23
CA ALA A 64 -21.87 -14.82 -14.89
C ALA A 64 -22.39 -14.56 -13.45
N GLU A 65 -21.49 -14.30 -12.51
CA GLU A 65 -21.82 -13.97 -11.13
C GLU A 65 -22.44 -12.57 -11.06
N LEU A 66 -21.88 -11.60 -11.79
CA LEU A 66 -22.42 -10.26 -11.96
C LEU A 66 -23.87 -10.28 -12.47
N VAL A 67 -24.11 -10.95 -13.60
CA VAL A 67 -25.46 -11.01 -14.19
C VAL A 67 -26.44 -11.67 -13.21
N ASN A 68 -26.06 -12.76 -12.55
CA ASN A 68 -26.95 -13.42 -11.60
C ASN A 68 -27.22 -12.56 -10.35
N ALA A 69 -26.21 -11.83 -9.86
CA ALA A 69 -26.34 -10.92 -8.73
C ALA A 69 -27.28 -9.73 -9.07
N LEU A 70 -27.18 -9.17 -10.28
CA LEU A 70 -28.11 -8.13 -10.75
C LEU A 70 -29.55 -8.67 -10.88
N TYR A 71 -29.74 -9.91 -11.33
CA TYR A 71 -31.06 -10.56 -11.34
C TYR A 71 -31.64 -10.71 -9.92
N GLN A 72 -30.83 -11.13 -8.96
CA GLN A 72 -31.24 -11.22 -7.55
C GLN A 72 -31.58 -9.85 -6.97
N GLN A 73 -30.75 -8.84 -7.23
CA GLN A 73 -30.98 -7.48 -6.76
C GLN A 73 -32.23 -6.86 -7.36
N ILE A 74 -32.46 -7.00 -8.66
CA ILE A 74 -33.56 -6.33 -9.37
C ILE A 74 -34.87 -7.10 -9.19
N LEU A 75 -34.83 -8.43 -9.32
CA LEU A 75 -36.01 -9.30 -9.45
C LEU A 75 -36.19 -10.29 -8.29
N GLY A 76 -35.23 -10.44 -7.39
CA GLY A 76 -35.32 -11.34 -6.23
C GLY A 76 -35.27 -12.83 -6.60
N ARG A 77 -34.67 -13.18 -7.74
CA ARG A 77 -34.51 -14.55 -8.22
C ARG A 77 -33.25 -14.69 -9.08
N ASP A 78 -32.78 -15.92 -9.25
CA ASP A 78 -31.66 -16.21 -10.15
C ASP A 78 -32.04 -15.96 -11.62
N ALA A 79 -31.04 -15.66 -12.43
CA ALA A 79 -31.16 -15.58 -13.88
C ALA A 79 -31.49 -16.96 -14.46
N GLU A 80 -32.40 -17.02 -15.43
CA GLU A 80 -32.57 -18.23 -16.23
C GLU A 80 -31.32 -18.48 -17.06
N GLN A 81 -30.90 -19.74 -17.21
CA GLN A 81 -29.69 -20.10 -17.95
C GLN A 81 -29.62 -19.46 -19.35
N GLU A 82 -30.73 -19.41 -20.08
CA GLU A 82 -30.77 -18.78 -21.41
C GLU A 82 -30.54 -17.26 -21.37
N GLY A 83 -30.98 -16.58 -20.31
CA GLY A 83 -30.75 -15.15 -20.12
C GLY A 83 -29.33 -14.84 -19.63
N LEU A 84 -28.83 -15.67 -18.70
CA LEU A 84 -27.45 -15.61 -18.22
C LEU A 84 -26.45 -15.78 -19.37
N ASP A 85 -26.62 -16.83 -20.18
CA ASP A 85 -25.77 -17.11 -21.34
C ASP A 85 -25.81 -15.96 -22.36
N PHE A 86 -26.96 -15.31 -22.53
CA PHE A 86 -27.13 -14.18 -23.43
C PHE A 86 -26.34 -12.95 -22.96
N TYR A 87 -26.54 -12.50 -21.71
CA TYR A 87 -25.85 -11.31 -21.20
C TYR A 87 -24.34 -11.51 -21.08
N VAL A 88 -23.88 -12.70 -20.67
CA VAL A 88 -22.45 -13.04 -20.63
C VAL A 88 -21.83 -12.99 -22.03
N ALA A 89 -22.54 -13.45 -23.06
CA ALA A 89 -22.05 -13.38 -24.44
C ALA A 89 -21.97 -11.94 -24.97
N GLU A 90 -22.90 -11.07 -24.60
CA GLU A 90 -22.89 -9.65 -24.99
C GLU A 90 -21.80 -8.86 -24.23
N LEU A 91 -21.54 -9.17 -22.95
CA LEU A 91 -20.39 -8.63 -22.20
C LEU A 91 -19.06 -9.02 -22.86
N ALA A 92 -18.89 -10.31 -23.14
CA ALA A 92 -17.67 -10.82 -23.78
C ALA A 92 -17.47 -10.24 -25.19
N ALA A 93 -18.54 -9.82 -25.86
CA ALA A 93 -18.49 -9.16 -27.16
C ALA A 93 -18.28 -7.63 -27.07
N GLY A 94 -18.33 -7.05 -25.87
CA GLY A 94 -18.25 -5.60 -25.65
C GLY A 94 -19.42 -4.82 -26.27
N THR A 95 -20.56 -5.48 -26.51
CA THR A 95 -21.74 -4.88 -27.14
C THR A 95 -22.71 -4.25 -26.14
N ILE A 96 -22.57 -4.59 -24.86
CA ILE A 96 -23.28 -4.01 -23.72
C ILE A 96 -22.26 -3.79 -22.59
N THR A 97 -22.36 -2.68 -21.87
CA THR A 97 -21.56 -2.47 -20.64
C THR A 97 -22.25 -3.08 -19.43
N GLU A 98 -21.50 -3.26 -18.34
CA GLU A 98 -22.04 -3.78 -17.07
C GLU A 98 -23.21 -2.94 -16.56
N GLY A 99 -23.09 -1.61 -16.60
CA GLY A 99 -24.18 -0.69 -16.24
C GLY A 99 -25.40 -0.79 -17.15
N GLU A 100 -25.20 -1.04 -18.45
CA GLU A 100 -26.31 -1.20 -19.40
C GLU A 100 -27.10 -2.50 -19.15
N ILE A 101 -26.50 -3.53 -18.53
CA ILE A 101 -27.19 -4.78 -18.19
C ILE A 101 -28.23 -4.57 -17.10
N ALA A 102 -27.90 -3.82 -16.04
CA ALA A 102 -28.85 -3.52 -14.97
C ALA A 102 -30.12 -2.85 -15.53
N LEU A 103 -29.95 -1.90 -16.46
CA LEU A 103 -31.07 -1.27 -17.16
C LEU A 103 -31.79 -2.22 -18.11
N ALA A 104 -31.08 -3.11 -18.81
CA ALA A 104 -31.69 -4.10 -19.70
C ALA A 104 -32.55 -5.11 -18.92
N ILE A 105 -32.10 -5.58 -17.75
CA ILE A 105 -32.85 -6.47 -16.86
C ILE A 105 -34.09 -5.74 -16.32
N LEU A 106 -33.92 -4.50 -15.84
CA LEU A 106 -35.01 -3.66 -15.34
C LEU A 106 -36.11 -3.46 -16.40
N ASN A 107 -35.73 -3.12 -17.63
CA ASN A 107 -36.67 -2.92 -18.75
C ASN A 107 -37.24 -4.24 -19.31
N GLY A 108 -36.54 -5.35 -19.06
CA GLY A 108 -36.89 -6.69 -19.53
C GLY A 108 -37.91 -7.42 -18.66
N ALA A 109 -38.23 -6.89 -17.47
CA ALA A 109 -39.11 -7.51 -16.49
C ALA A 109 -40.53 -7.76 -17.03
N GLN A 110 -41.04 -8.98 -16.82
CA GLN A 110 -42.37 -9.41 -17.25
C GLN A 110 -43.08 -10.25 -16.19
N GLY A 111 -44.41 -10.22 -16.17
CA GLY A 111 -45.20 -11.08 -15.30
C GLY A 111 -44.95 -10.77 -13.82
N ASP A 112 -44.52 -11.78 -13.05
CA ASP A 112 -44.23 -11.64 -11.62
C ASP A 112 -43.05 -10.69 -11.37
N ASP A 113 -42.08 -10.61 -12.30
CA ASP A 113 -40.94 -9.68 -12.23
C ASP A 113 -41.39 -8.21 -12.25
N THR A 114 -42.41 -7.90 -13.07
CA THR A 114 -43.01 -6.55 -13.09
C THR A 114 -43.67 -6.25 -11.74
N ALA A 115 -44.32 -7.25 -11.11
CA ALA A 115 -44.94 -7.06 -9.81
C ALA A 115 -43.89 -6.86 -8.70
N VAL A 116 -42.75 -7.57 -8.76
CA VAL A 116 -41.61 -7.35 -7.85
C VAL A 116 -41.12 -5.91 -7.94
N LEU A 117 -40.85 -5.42 -9.17
CA LEU A 117 -40.36 -4.06 -9.39
C LEU A 117 -41.33 -2.99 -8.90
N GLU A 118 -42.62 -3.11 -9.23
CA GLU A 118 -43.64 -2.15 -8.79
C GLU A 118 -43.78 -2.14 -7.26
N ASN A 119 -43.74 -3.31 -6.61
CA ASN A 119 -43.80 -3.40 -5.15
C ASN A 119 -42.54 -2.81 -4.50
N ARG A 120 -41.34 -3.12 -5.03
CA ARG A 120 -40.07 -2.58 -4.55
C ARG A 120 -40.01 -1.07 -4.70
N LYS A 121 -40.40 -0.55 -5.86
CA LYS A 121 -40.51 0.90 -6.09
C LYS A 121 -41.48 1.55 -5.11
N ALA A 122 -42.67 0.97 -4.90
CA ALA A 122 -43.64 1.54 -3.97
C ALA A 122 -43.12 1.58 -2.51
N VAL A 123 -42.39 0.54 -2.08
CA VAL A 123 -41.73 0.53 -0.76
C VAL A 123 -40.58 1.53 -0.71
N ALA A 124 -39.81 1.65 -1.79
CA ALA A 124 -38.70 2.60 -1.88
C ALA A 124 -39.19 4.05 -1.86
N ASP A 125 -40.24 4.39 -2.61
CA ASP A 125 -40.89 5.71 -2.59
C ASP A 125 -41.39 6.04 -1.17
N ALA A 126 -42.03 5.07 -0.50
CA ALA A 126 -42.50 5.25 0.87
C ALA A 126 -41.35 5.44 1.86
N PHE A 127 -40.22 4.75 1.64
CA PHE A 127 -39.02 4.86 2.46
C PHE A 127 -38.37 6.23 2.31
N THR A 128 -38.10 6.67 1.09
CA THR A 128 -37.54 8.00 0.80
C THR A 128 -38.39 9.11 1.41
N ALA A 129 -39.72 9.04 1.27
CA ALA A 129 -40.64 10.02 1.84
C ALA A 129 -40.68 10.00 3.38
N GLU A 130 -40.54 8.83 4.01
CA GLU A 130 -40.56 8.71 5.47
C GLU A 130 -39.25 9.22 6.08
N VAL A 131 -38.09 8.95 5.47
CA VAL A 131 -36.78 9.49 5.89
C VAL A 131 -36.83 11.02 5.90
N GLU A 132 -37.32 11.63 4.82
CA GLU A 132 -37.47 13.09 4.71
C GLU A 132 -38.48 13.63 5.73
N ALA A 133 -39.65 13.00 5.86
CA ALA A 133 -40.69 13.46 6.78
C ALA A 133 -40.30 13.32 8.27
N ALA A 134 -39.47 12.32 8.61
CA ALA A 134 -38.99 12.07 9.96
C ALA A 134 -37.69 12.82 10.29
N GLY A 135 -37.07 13.50 9.31
CA GLY A 135 -35.82 14.24 9.50
C GLY A 135 -34.66 13.33 9.91
N LYS A 136 -34.56 12.14 9.30
CA LYS A 136 -33.55 11.13 9.63
C LYS A 136 -32.35 11.19 8.69
N ALA A 137 -31.16 10.91 9.21
CA ALA A 137 -29.99 10.74 8.37
C ALA A 137 -30.15 9.46 7.52
N TYR A 138 -29.71 9.52 6.27
CA TYR A 138 -29.73 8.38 5.36
C TYR A 138 -28.48 8.39 4.48
N GLY A 139 -27.47 7.64 4.92
CA GLY A 139 -26.20 7.44 4.23
C GLY A 139 -25.74 5.98 4.31
N GLU A 140 -24.43 5.75 4.20
CA GLU A 140 -23.82 4.40 4.15
C GLU A 140 -24.17 3.53 5.37
N GLU A 141 -24.16 4.10 6.57
CA GLU A 141 -24.50 3.37 7.80
C GLU A 141 -25.94 2.81 7.81
N GLN A 142 -26.85 3.41 7.05
CA GLN A 142 -28.25 2.98 6.95
C GLN A 142 -28.52 2.10 5.72
N GLU A 143 -27.54 1.95 4.84
CA GLU A 143 -27.63 1.23 3.58
C GLU A 143 -28.08 -0.22 3.78
N ALA A 144 -27.51 -0.93 4.76
CA ALA A 144 -27.85 -2.33 5.04
C ALA A 144 -29.32 -2.52 5.41
N ALA A 145 -29.88 -1.63 6.24
CA ALA A 145 -31.29 -1.66 6.62
C ALA A 145 -32.22 -1.31 5.44
N ALA A 146 -31.79 -0.36 4.61
CA ALA A 146 -32.51 0.09 3.42
C ALA A 146 -32.49 -0.96 2.28
N LYS A 147 -31.38 -1.68 2.12
CA LYS A 147 -31.27 -2.85 1.22
C LYS A 147 -32.13 -4.01 1.73
N ALA A 148 -32.07 -4.30 3.02
CA ALA A 148 -32.83 -5.42 3.60
C ALA A 148 -34.35 -5.26 3.43
N ILE A 149 -34.88 -4.05 3.59
CA ILE A 149 -36.32 -3.81 3.41
C ILE A 149 -36.76 -3.96 1.94
N ILE A 150 -35.91 -3.61 0.97
CA ILE A 150 -36.19 -3.79 -0.47
C ILE A 150 -36.02 -5.25 -0.90
N ALA A 151 -34.98 -5.92 -0.41
CA ALA A 151 -34.72 -7.33 -0.72
C ALA A 151 -35.86 -8.26 -0.25
N ALA A 152 -36.52 -7.92 0.86
CA ALA A 152 -37.65 -8.67 1.42
C ALA A 152 -38.97 -8.53 0.62
N VAL A 153 -39.00 -7.68 -0.42
CA VAL A 153 -40.19 -7.41 -1.23
C VAL A 153 -40.20 -8.30 -2.48
N ASP A 154 -41.29 -9.04 -2.65
CA ASP A 154 -41.55 -9.91 -3.81
C ASP A 154 -42.90 -9.56 -4.49
N ALA A 155 -43.29 -10.34 -5.50
CA ALA A 155 -44.52 -10.13 -6.27
C ALA A 155 -45.82 -10.21 -5.45
N ASN A 156 -45.79 -10.88 -4.29
CA ASN A 156 -46.94 -11.11 -3.41
C ASN A 156 -46.94 -10.22 -2.15
N THR A 157 -45.91 -9.38 -1.96
CA THR A 157 -45.83 -8.46 -0.83
C THR A 157 -47.00 -7.48 -0.81
N ASP A 158 -47.73 -7.43 0.30
CA ASP A 158 -48.69 -6.35 0.57
C ASP A 158 -47.92 -5.12 1.07
N VAL A 159 -47.59 -4.22 0.13
CA VAL A 159 -46.77 -3.02 0.39
C VAL A 159 -47.29 -2.15 1.54
N ALA A 160 -48.60 -2.17 1.82
CA ALA A 160 -49.20 -1.40 2.90
C ALA A 160 -48.85 -1.93 4.31
N ASN A 161 -48.38 -3.18 4.42
CA ASN A 161 -47.98 -3.80 5.69
C ASN A 161 -46.47 -3.84 5.90
N VAL A 162 -45.68 -3.31 4.96
CA VAL A 162 -44.22 -3.20 5.12
C VAL A 162 -43.93 -2.09 6.14
N ASN A 163 -43.17 -2.41 7.19
CA ASN A 163 -42.93 -1.50 8.32
C ASN A 163 -41.83 -0.48 8.03
N VAL A 164 -42.04 0.37 7.01
CA VAL A 164 -41.09 1.42 6.60
C VAL A 164 -40.79 2.37 7.77
N ALA A 165 -41.83 2.91 8.41
CA ALA A 165 -41.68 3.84 9.53
C ALA A 165 -40.92 3.24 10.72
N GLY A 166 -41.10 1.95 11.02
CA GLY A 166 -40.34 1.29 12.07
C GLY A 166 -38.86 1.10 11.72
N THR A 167 -38.54 0.84 10.45
CA THR A 167 -37.15 0.79 9.97
C THR A 167 -36.49 2.17 10.06
N VAL A 168 -37.16 3.21 9.55
CA VAL A 168 -36.64 4.59 9.55
C VAL A 168 -36.55 5.18 10.97
N ALA A 169 -37.45 4.81 11.88
CA ALA A 169 -37.39 5.29 13.27
C ALA A 169 -36.11 4.91 14.02
N GLY A 170 -35.42 3.84 13.58
CA GLY A 170 -34.14 3.43 14.14
C GLY A 170 -32.94 4.23 13.63
N PHE A 171 -33.13 5.10 12.64
CA PHE A 171 -32.07 5.93 12.09
C PHE A 171 -31.79 7.13 13.01
N PRO A 172 -30.54 7.62 13.05
CA PRO A 172 -30.23 8.85 13.78
C PRO A 172 -30.98 10.03 13.15
N ASP A 173 -31.25 11.05 13.97
CA ASP A 173 -31.75 12.32 13.44
C ASP A 173 -30.68 12.87 12.48
N ALA A 174 -31.12 13.48 11.38
CA ALA A 174 -30.20 14.14 10.46
C ALA A 174 -29.46 15.22 11.26
N THR A 175 -28.16 15.03 11.49
CA THR A 175 -27.27 16.14 11.85
C THR A 175 -27.34 17.12 10.70
N ASP A 176 -27.63 18.39 11.00
CA ASP A 176 -27.84 19.43 10.01
C ASP A 176 -26.55 19.68 9.20
N THR A 177 -26.33 18.88 8.15
CA THR A 177 -25.42 19.21 7.07
C THR A 177 -26.19 20.01 6.04
N GLY A 178 -26.52 21.24 6.43
CA GLY A 178 -26.85 22.34 5.53
C GLY A 178 -27.83 21.99 4.42
N THR A 179 -29.12 21.91 4.75
CA THR A 179 -30.06 22.49 3.77
C THR A 179 -29.69 23.97 3.69
N PRO A 180 -29.42 24.58 2.51
CA PRO A 180 -29.18 26.01 2.48
C PRO A 180 -30.37 26.66 3.17
N GLY A 181 -30.14 27.31 4.30
CA GLY A 181 -31.19 28.02 4.98
C GLY A 181 -31.74 29.06 4.02
N VAL A 182 -32.94 29.55 4.33
CA VAL A 182 -33.51 30.61 3.49
C VAL A 182 -32.54 31.80 3.60
N GLU A 183 -31.94 32.21 2.47
CA GLU A 183 -31.00 33.34 2.45
C GLU A 183 -31.59 34.56 3.17
N GLY A 184 -30.81 35.11 4.10
CA GLY A 184 -31.14 36.25 4.93
C GLY A 184 -30.69 37.60 4.35
N GLU A 185 -30.57 38.60 5.23
CA GLU A 185 -30.10 39.93 4.92
C GLU A 185 -28.55 40.03 4.99
N THR A 186 -27.98 40.90 4.17
CA THR A 186 -26.56 41.28 4.29
C THR A 186 -26.42 42.64 4.98
N PHE A 187 -25.74 42.66 6.12
CA PHE A 187 -25.42 43.87 6.87
C PHE A 187 -23.98 44.32 6.62
N GLN A 188 -23.75 45.62 6.45
CA GLN A 188 -22.40 46.18 6.31
C GLN A 188 -21.95 46.82 7.63
N LEU A 189 -20.79 46.40 8.12
CA LEU A 189 -20.12 47.01 9.28
C LEU A 189 -19.43 48.31 8.87
N THR A 190 -19.27 49.21 9.83
CA THR A 190 -18.67 50.53 9.65
C THR A 190 -17.46 50.69 10.57
N ASP A 191 -16.50 51.51 10.17
CA ASP A 191 -15.24 51.72 10.92
C ASP A 191 -15.38 52.47 12.26
N GLY A 192 -16.61 52.77 12.71
CA GLY A 192 -16.95 53.35 14.02
C GLY A 192 -16.34 54.72 14.36
N ARG A 193 -15.45 55.29 13.52
CA ARG A 193 -14.71 56.54 13.81
C ARG A 193 -15.57 57.80 13.59
N GLU A 194 -16.70 57.67 12.89
CA GLU A 194 -17.56 58.79 12.45
C GLU A 194 -18.67 59.22 13.43
N GLY A 195 -18.56 58.96 14.74
CA GLY A 195 -19.57 59.41 15.70
C GLY A 195 -20.98 58.81 15.49
N SER A 196 -21.08 57.76 14.66
CA SER A 196 -22.23 56.85 14.49
C SER A 196 -22.35 55.83 15.62
N GLY A 197 -21.34 55.70 16.49
CA GLY A 197 -21.28 54.65 17.51
C GLY A 197 -20.64 53.38 16.93
N ARG A 198 -20.32 52.42 17.80
CA ARG A 198 -19.94 51.07 17.36
C ARG A 198 -21.16 50.35 16.82
N ASP A 199 -20.96 49.39 15.94
CA ASP A 199 -22.08 48.68 15.32
C ASP A 199 -22.79 47.80 16.36
N VAL A 200 -24.12 47.89 16.37
CA VAL A 200 -24.99 47.05 17.19
C VAL A 200 -26.08 46.55 16.25
N LEU A 201 -25.88 45.35 15.72
CA LEU A 201 -26.69 44.75 14.68
C LEU A 201 -27.32 43.47 15.19
N THR A 202 -28.56 43.24 14.79
CA THR A 202 -29.30 42.00 15.03
C THR A 202 -29.85 41.53 13.70
N GLY A 203 -29.60 40.28 13.36
CA GLY A 203 -30.09 39.64 12.16
C GLY A 203 -31.55 39.17 12.27
N THR A 204 -31.94 38.29 11.37
CA THR A 204 -33.29 37.81 11.10
C THR A 204 -33.42 36.35 11.57
N ASP A 205 -34.46 35.65 11.10
CA ASP A 205 -34.64 34.21 11.39
C ASP A 205 -34.09 33.32 10.24
N ASN A 206 -33.34 33.93 9.33
CA ASN A 206 -32.80 33.39 8.08
C ASN A 206 -31.26 33.56 8.09
N ASP A 207 -30.55 32.84 7.24
CA ASP A 207 -29.08 32.85 7.14
C ASP A 207 -28.54 34.23 6.70
N ASP A 208 -28.15 35.09 7.64
CA ASP A 208 -27.68 36.45 7.37
C ASP A 208 -26.16 36.51 7.15
N THR A 209 -25.70 37.61 6.53
CA THR A 209 -24.27 37.87 6.34
C THR A 209 -23.86 39.25 6.85
N PHE A 210 -22.85 39.30 7.72
CA PHE A 210 -22.26 40.54 8.24
C PHE A 210 -20.91 40.81 7.57
N LEU A 211 -20.84 41.87 6.77
CA LEU A 211 -19.69 42.21 5.93
C LEU A 211 -18.85 43.35 6.55
N GLY A 212 -17.63 43.05 6.97
CA GLY A 212 -16.69 43.97 7.62
C GLY A 212 -15.36 44.13 6.88
N LEU A 213 -15.37 44.73 5.69
CA LEU A 213 -14.17 44.89 4.86
C LEU A 213 -13.30 46.07 5.33
N VAL A 214 -11.98 45.92 5.28
CA VAL A 214 -11.01 47.00 5.43
C VAL A 214 -11.25 48.09 4.38
N GLY A 215 -11.36 49.32 4.87
CA GLY A 215 -11.67 50.48 4.06
C GLY A 215 -10.93 51.72 4.50
N GLN A 216 -11.00 52.76 3.67
CA GLN A 216 -10.52 54.09 4.05
C GLN A 216 -11.64 54.83 4.80
N ASN A 217 -11.36 55.27 6.02
CA ASN A 217 -12.28 56.08 6.81
C ASN A 217 -12.37 57.53 6.29
N SER A 218 -13.30 58.34 6.79
CA SER A 218 -13.42 59.76 6.37
C SER A 218 -12.24 60.66 6.71
N GLU A 219 -11.35 60.21 7.60
CA GLU A 219 -10.08 60.89 7.90
C GLU A 219 -8.96 60.51 6.92
N GLY A 220 -9.23 59.55 6.02
CA GLY A 220 -8.30 59.07 5.02
C GLY A 220 -7.35 57.97 5.49
N ALA A 221 -7.49 57.47 6.72
CA ALA A 221 -6.73 56.33 7.23
C ALA A 221 -7.41 55.01 6.85
N VAL A 222 -6.62 53.95 6.65
CA VAL A 222 -7.14 52.59 6.42
C VAL A 222 -7.44 51.98 7.78
N ALA A 223 -8.64 51.42 7.97
CA ALA A 223 -9.09 50.88 9.25
C ALA A 223 -9.93 49.61 9.04
N ASN A 224 -10.00 48.78 10.08
CA ASN A 224 -10.86 47.61 10.12
C ASN A 224 -12.32 48.04 10.38
N ALA A 225 -13.27 47.54 9.58
CA ALA A 225 -14.70 47.70 9.87
C ALA A 225 -15.20 46.66 10.88
N PHE A 226 -14.64 45.45 10.89
CA PHE A 226 -14.84 44.46 11.96
C PHE A 226 -13.82 44.70 13.07
N SER A 227 -14.25 45.30 14.18
CA SER A 227 -13.36 45.96 15.12
C SER A 227 -13.73 45.73 16.58
N THR A 228 -12.95 46.33 17.50
CA THR A 228 -13.20 46.17 18.94
C THR A 228 -14.51 46.83 19.37
N GLY A 229 -15.44 45.95 19.76
CA GLY A 229 -16.67 46.28 20.46
C GLY A 229 -17.86 46.59 19.57
N ASP A 230 -17.78 46.23 18.29
CA ASP A 230 -18.95 45.86 17.52
C ASP A 230 -19.72 44.74 18.24
N TRP A 231 -21.04 44.79 18.17
CA TRP A 231 -21.96 43.81 18.75
C TRP A 231 -22.84 43.30 17.61
N ILE A 232 -22.70 42.02 17.30
CA ILE A 232 -23.46 41.32 16.27
C ILE A 232 -24.25 40.21 16.96
N ASP A 233 -25.54 40.11 16.65
CA ASP A 233 -26.41 39.01 17.03
C ASP A 233 -27.01 38.47 15.72
N GLY A 234 -26.64 37.26 15.28
CA GLY A 234 -27.11 36.75 13.97
C GLY A 234 -28.60 36.45 13.95
N GLY A 235 -29.18 36.09 15.10
CA GLY A 235 -30.59 35.74 15.21
C GLY A 235 -30.78 34.22 15.15
N ALA A 236 -31.61 33.75 14.24
CA ALA A 236 -31.77 32.32 13.96
C ALA A 236 -31.46 32.06 12.49
N GLY A 237 -31.16 30.80 12.16
CA GLY A 237 -30.54 30.46 10.87
C GLY A 237 -29.07 30.18 11.08
N ARG A 238 -28.33 30.06 9.98
CA ARG A 238 -26.87 29.88 10.00
C ARG A 238 -26.21 31.16 9.51
N ASP A 239 -25.67 31.92 10.44
CA ASP A 239 -25.25 33.30 10.22
C ASP A 239 -23.73 33.41 10.01
N THR A 240 -23.35 34.25 9.04
CA THR A 240 -21.95 34.36 8.60
C THR A 240 -21.39 35.76 8.83
N VAL A 241 -20.19 35.86 9.39
CA VAL A 241 -19.34 37.06 9.32
C VAL A 241 -18.30 36.90 8.21
N LYS A 242 -18.19 37.90 7.32
CA LYS A 242 -17.11 37.99 6.32
C LYS A 242 -16.36 39.31 6.50
N ALA A 243 -15.08 39.25 6.82
CA ALA A 243 -14.28 40.45 7.07
C ALA A 243 -12.90 40.36 6.42
N SER A 244 -12.31 41.51 6.11
CA SER A 244 -10.86 41.59 5.88
C SER A 244 -10.23 42.34 7.04
N LEU A 245 -8.99 42.03 7.37
CA LEU A 245 -8.29 42.61 8.51
C LEU A 245 -6.88 43.08 8.15
N ILE A 246 -6.49 44.20 8.77
CA ILE A 246 -5.11 44.70 8.88
C ILE A 246 -4.74 44.89 10.36
N ASN A 247 -3.45 45.08 10.64
CA ASN A 247 -2.99 45.50 11.95
C ASN A 247 -3.17 47.03 12.12
N ASP A 248 -4.40 47.41 12.44
CA ASP A 248 -4.80 48.80 12.68
C ASP A 248 -4.21 49.35 14.01
N ASN A 249 -2.98 49.86 13.93
CA ASN A 249 -2.20 50.38 15.06
C ASN A 249 -2.49 51.86 15.42
N GLU A 250 -3.58 52.46 14.94
CA GLU A 250 -3.79 53.90 15.12
C GLU A 250 -4.61 54.29 16.36
N VAL A 251 -3.98 54.23 17.54
CA VAL A 251 -4.36 55.11 18.67
C VAL A 251 -3.23 56.10 18.92
N GLY A 252 -3.48 57.37 18.58
CA GLY A 252 -2.49 58.45 18.51
C GLY A 252 -1.47 58.49 19.66
N GLU A 253 -0.19 58.52 19.27
CA GLU A 253 1.00 58.76 20.10
C GLU A 253 1.17 57.91 21.39
N ALA A 254 0.53 56.74 21.47
CA ALA A 254 0.88 55.73 22.47
C ALA A 254 1.86 54.71 21.88
N PRO A 255 3.00 54.42 22.53
CA PRO A 255 3.84 53.32 22.11
C PRO A 255 3.10 52.00 22.39
N SER A 256 2.98 51.15 21.37
CA SER A 256 2.73 49.71 21.46
C SER A 256 1.43 49.24 22.15
N ASN A 257 0.26 49.80 21.83
CA ASN A 257 -1.00 49.15 22.15
C ASN A 257 -1.52 48.33 20.95
N ASN A 258 -0.74 47.31 20.55
CA ASN A 258 -1.10 46.28 19.56
C ASN A 258 -2.26 45.42 20.13
N GLN A 259 -3.46 45.99 20.16
CA GLN A 259 -4.66 45.28 20.60
C GLN A 259 -5.36 44.73 19.36
N ALA A 260 -5.42 43.41 19.26
CA ALA A 260 -6.23 42.70 18.28
C ALA A 260 -7.69 43.21 18.31
N PRO A 261 -8.41 43.27 17.17
CA PRO A 261 -9.85 43.41 17.15
C PRO A 261 -10.54 42.42 18.09
N ARG A 262 -11.48 42.92 18.91
CA ARG A 262 -12.25 42.12 19.90
C ARG A 262 -13.76 42.40 19.75
N PRO A 263 -14.41 41.86 18.71
CA PRO A 263 -15.86 41.98 18.51
C PRO A 263 -16.63 41.20 19.58
N ILE A 264 -17.94 41.43 19.66
CA ILE A 264 -18.88 40.61 20.41
C ILE A 264 -19.85 40.01 19.39
N THR A 265 -19.95 38.67 19.34
CA THR A 265 -20.93 37.97 18.50
C THR A 265 -21.78 37.05 19.38
N GLU A 266 -23.06 36.96 19.06
CA GLU A 266 -24.04 36.01 19.60
C GLU A 266 -24.76 35.38 18.39
N ASN A 267 -25.05 34.07 18.41
CA ASN A 267 -25.73 33.36 17.31
C ASN A 267 -25.09 33.64 15.94
N VAL A 268 -23.77 33.47 15.83
CA VAL A 268 -23.04 33.56 14.57
C VAL A 268 -22.19 32.32 14.48
N GLU A 269 -22.50 31.46 13.52
CA GLU A 269 -21.92 30.13 13.41
C GLU A 269 -20.63 30.16 12.58
N GLU A 270 -20.52 31.06 11.59
CA GLU A 270 -19.38 31.09 10.68
C GLU A 270 -18.62 32.43 10.67
N VAL A 271 -17.29 32.37 10.64
CA VAL A 271 -16.42 33.54 10.56
C VAL A 271 -15.35 33.35 9.49
N TYR A 272 -15.41 34.14 8.40
CA TYR A 272 -14.43 34.17 7.31
C TYR A 272 -13.60 35.45 7.34
N ILE A 273 -12.28 35.30 7.46
CA ILE A 273 -11.32 36.41 7.54
C ILE A 273 -10.32 36.38 6.38
N GLU A 274 -10.27 37.46 5.59
CA GLU A 274 -9.16 37.76 4.67
C GLU A 274 -8.08 38.56 5.43
N ALA A 275 -6.99 37.90 5.80
CA ALA A 275 -5.82 38.57 6.37
C ALA A 275 -5.03 39.28 5.24
N LEU A 276 -5.00 40.62 5.26
CA LEU A 276 -4.27 41.43 4.26
C LEU A 276 -2.78 41.57 4.59
N GLU A 277 -2.41 41.30 5.84
CA GLU A 277 -1.07 41.23 6.42
C GLU A 277 -1.16 40.34 7.67
N ALA A 278 -0.06 40.16 8.42
CA ALA A 278 -0.09 39.39 9.66
C ALA A 278 -1.03 40.05 10.71
N VAL A 279 -2.09 39.34 11.10
CA VAL A 279 -3.16 39.86 11.97
C VAL A 279 -3.57 38.85 13.04
N THR A 280 -4.19 39.37 14.10
CA THR A 280 -4.77 38.57 15.18
C THR A 280 -6.20 39.00 15.44
N LEU A 281 -7.13 38.06 15.57
CA LEU A 281 -8.52 38.28 16.01
C LEU A 281 -8.70 37.68 17.42
N ASP A 282 -9.21 38.47 18.36
CA ASP A 282 -9.55 37.99 19.71
C ASP A 282 -11.03 37.55 19.75
N ALA A 283 -11.23 36.23 19.75
CA ALA A 283 -12.52 35.55 19.75
C ALA A 283 -13.09 35.31 21.16
N THR A 284 -12.48 35.84 22.23
CA THR A 284 -12.89 35.58 23.65
C THR A 284 -14.36 35.93 23.95
N ARG A 285 -14.99 36.76 23.11
CA ARG A 285 -16.39 37.22 23.27
C ARG A 285 -17.25 36.92 22.03
N MET A 286 -16.81 35.96 21.22
CA MET A 286 -17.59 35.44 20.10
C MET A 286 -18.24 34.14 20.59
N GLU A 287 -19.55 34.15 20.76
CA GLU A 287 -20.34 33.03 21.28
C GLU A 287 -21.12 32.38 20.11
N GLY A 288 -21.15 31.05 20.07
CA GLY A 288 -21.86 30.25 19.07
C GLY A 288 -21.09 29.96 17.80
N VAL A 289 -19.82 30.38 17.70
CA VAL A 289 -19.04 30.17 16.46
C VAL A 289 -18.59 28.72 16.34
N GLU A 290 -19.10 28.06 15.32
CA GLU A 290 -18.79 26.68 14.93
C GLU A 290 -17.62 26.65 13.94
N GLU A 291 -17.42 27.69 13.13
CA GLU A 291 -16.40 27.70 12.08
C GLU A 291 -15.56 28.98 12.01
N PHE A 292 -14.23 28.82 11.95
CA PHE A 292 -13.27 29.91 11.75
C PHE A 292 -12.40 29.67 10.52
N TRP A 293 -12.49 30.57 9.55
CA TRP A 293 -11.83 30.46 8.26
C TRP A 293 -10.82 31.58 8.02
N SER A 294 -9.63 31.18 7.56
CA SER A 294 -8.73 32.07 6.81
C SER A 294 -9.07 31.93 5.33
N ASP A 295 -9.67 32.96 4.74
CA ASP A 295 -10.24 32.93 3.39
C ASP A 295 -9.58 33.99 2.52
N PHE A 296 -8.90 33.55 1.45
CA PHE A 296 -8.19 34.42 0.52
C PHE A 296 -7.06 35.26 1.15
N SER A 297 -6.55 34.81 2.31
CA SER A 297 -5.53 35.49 3.08
C SER A 297 -4.17 35.53 2.36
N ARG A 298 -3.48 36.66 2.49
CA ARG A 298 -2.12 36.88 1.97
C ARG A 298 -1.06 37.12 3.06
N GLY A 299 -1.48 37.09 4.33
CA GLY A 299 -0.63 37.19 5.49
C GLY A 299 -1.15 36.30 6.61
N ASP A 300 -0.35 36.17 7.67
CA ASP A 300 -0.62 35.24 8.76
C ASP A 300 -1.92 35.57 9.50
N MET A 301 -2.67 34.53 9.83
CA MET A 301 -3.94 34.64 10.53
C MET A 301 -3.87 33.93 11.88
N THR A 302 -4.00 34.70 12.97
CA THR A 302 -4.13 34.16 14.34
C THR A 302 -5.51 34.41 14.96
N PHE A 303 -6.25 33.36 15.30
CA PHE A 303 -7.41 33.41 16.18
C PHE A 303 -6.98 33.12 17.63
N THR A 304 -7.34 33.97 18.58
CA THR A 304 -7.01 33.75 20.00
C THR A 304 -8.24 33.85 20.90
N GLY A 305 -8.30 33.01 21.94
CA GLY A 305 -9.43 32.97 22.86
C GLY A 305 -10.67 32.32 22.23
N VAL A 306 -10.48 31.34 21.33
CA VAL A 306 -11.58 30.51 20.82
C VAL A 306 -12.24 29.80 22.00
N ASN A 307 -13.56 29.85 22.07
CA ASN A 307 -14.31 29.40 23.24
C ASN A 307 -15.54 28.58 22.87
N LEU A 308 -15.94 27.67 23.75
CA LEU A 308 -17.09 26.78 23.58
C LEU A 308 -18.33 27.33 24.31
N ARG A 309 -18.71 28.59 24.02
CA ARG A 309 -19.95 29.16 24.56
C ARG A 309 -20.96 29.26 23.44
N GLY A 310 -22.06 28.53 23.56
CA GLY A 310 -23.14 28.49 22.58
C GLY A 310 -23.99 27.24 22.83
N ASP A 311 -25.08 27.08 22.08
CA ASP A 311 -25.96 25.91 22.23
C ASP A 311 -25.45 24.67 21.45
N ASN A 312 -24.53 24.86 20.49
CA ASN A 312 -24.02 23.81 19.58
C ASN A 312 -22.50 23.53 19.70
N VAL A 313 -21.81 24.17 20.65
CA VAL A 313 -20.36 24.02 20.85
C VAL A 313 -20.10 23.59 22.28
N ASP A 314 -20.11 22.29 22.53
CA ASP A 314 -19.95 21.66 23.84
C ASP A 314 -18.56 21.07 24.05
N ILE A 315 -17.92 20.62 22.97
CA ILE A 315 -16.59 20.00 22.96
C ILE A 315 -15.66 20.63 21.92
N THR A 316 -14.35 20.42 22.05
CA THR A 316 -13.34 21.09 21.20
C THR A 316 -13.58 20.84 19.71
N LYS A 317 -13.98 19.62 19.36
CA LYS A 317 -14.19 19.19 17.96
C LYS A 317 -15.47 19.75 17.33
N ASP A 318 -16.35 20.39 18.10
CA ASP A 318 -17.51 21.08 17.54
C ASP A 318 -17.10 22.36 16.81
N VAL A 319 -15.87 22.86 17.05
CA VAL A 319 -15.29 23.99 16.32
C VAL A 319 -14.38 23.48 15.20
N THR A 320 -14.68 23.92 13.98
CA THR A 320 -13.91 23.62 12.77
C THR A 320 -13.08 24.82 12.33
N PHE A 321 -11.82 24.57 11.98
CA PHE A 321 -10.95 25.58 11.40
C PHE A 321 -10.77 25.31 9.92
N GLY A 322 -10.71 26.38 9.11
CA GLY A 322 -10.59 26.24 7.67
C GLY A 322 -9.55 27.16 7.06
N ILE A 323 -8.81 26.64 6.08
CA ILE A 323 -7.81 27.38 5.30
C ILE A 323 -8.23 27.30 3.84
N LYS A 324 -8.69 28.44 3.30
CA LYS A 324 -9.30 28.51 1.98
C LYS A 324 -8.59 29.53 1.08
N ASP A 325 -8.15 29.07 -0.08
CA ASP A 325 -7.58 29.90 -1.16
C ASP A 325 -6.46 30.88 -0.67
N THR A 326 -5.70 30.47 0.35
CA THR A 326 -4.64 31.31 0.93
C THR A 326 -3.39 31.36 0.05
N MET A 327 -2.61 32.44 0.15
CA MET A 327 -1.32 32.54 -0.55
C MET A 327 -0.24 31.65 0.09
N HIS A 328 0.87 31.46 -0.60
CA HIS A 328 2.08 30.83 -0.08
C HIS A 328 2.64 31.57 1.15
N ASP A 329 3.40 30.85 1.98
CA ASP A 329 4.06 31.37 3.19
C ASP A 329 3.10 32.07 4.17
N THR A 330 1.82 31.65 4.22
CA THR A 330 0.83 32.18 5.18
C THR A 330 0.64 31.23 6.34
N ASP A 331 0.93 31.69 7.57
CA ASP A 331 0.73 30.89 8.78
C ASP A 331 -0.73 30.96 9.24
N PHE A 332 -1.24 29.84 9.77
CA PHE A 332 -2.54 29.77 10.44
C PHE A 332 -2.36 29.36 11.90
N THR A 333 -2.91 30.14 12.82
CA THR A 333 -2.87 29.82 14.25
C THR A 333 -4.25 29.98 14.87
N ALA A 334 -4.73 28.98 15.60
CA ALA A 334 -5.94 29.08 16.41
C ALA A 334 -5.67 28.60 17.84
N LEU A 335 -5.97 29.47 18.81
CA LEU A 335 -5.71 29.19 20.23
C LEU A 335 -7.01 29.23 21.04
N PHE A 336 -7.43 28.06 21.51
CA PHE A 336 -8.52 27.89 22.46
C PHE A 336 -8.16 28.49 23.82
N ASP A 337 -9.16 29.08 24.48
CA ASP A 337 -9.02 29.41 25.89
C ASP A 337 -8.85 28.13 26.73
N SER A 338 -8.22 28.26 27.90
CA SER A 338 -7.82 27.11 28.72
C SER A 338 -8.97 26.22 29.22
N LEU A 339 -10.22 26.69 29.21
CA LEU A 339 -11.39 25.91 29.62
C LEU A 339 -12.13 25.28 28.43
N SER A 340 -11.73 25.65 27.21
CA SER A 340 -12.37 25.25 25.96
C SER A 340 -11.64 24.09 25.26
N LEU A 341 -10.55 23.59 25.85
CA LEU A 341 -9.95 22.30 25.50
C LEU A 341 -10.63 21.19 26.29
N THR A 342 -11.71 20.67 25.73
CA THR A 342 -12.56 19.63 26.31
C THR A 342 -12.69 18.44 25.36
N ARG A 343 -12.67 17.24 25.95
CA ARG A 343 -12.80 15.96 25.24
C ARG A 343 -14.25 15.50 25.23
N GLU A 344 -14.60 14.71 24.23
CA GLU A 344 -15.86 13.97 24.24
C GLU A 344 -15.87 12.95 25.39
N ALA A 345 -17.07 12.57 25.83
CA ALA A 345 -17.21 11.48 26.79
C ALA A 345 -16.74 10.16 26.17
N SER A 346 -15.90 9.42 26.90
CA SER A 346 -15.45 8.07 26.52
C SER A 346 -16.65 7.16 26.23
N ASN A 347 -16.64 6.53 25.05
CA ASN A 347 -17.62 5.50 24.70
C ASN A 347 -16.91 4.13 24.75
N PRO A 348 -17.27 3.25 25.68
CA PRO A 348 -16.74 1.89 25.67
C PRO A 348 -17.27 1.18 24.40
N SER A 349 -16.42 0.38 23.79
CA SER A 349 -16.70 -0.52 22.67
C SER A 349 -16.08 -1.90 22.95
N ASN A 350 -16.50 -2.92 22.20
CA ASN A 350 -15.96 -4.29 22.28
C ASN A 350 -15.73 -4.83 23.71
N SER A 351 -16.66 -4.54 24.62
CA SER A 351 -16.65 -5.17 25.94
C SER A 351 -16.71 -6.68 25.78
N GLN A 352 -16.01 -7.42 26.63
CA GLN A 352 -15.84 -8.85 26.44
C GLN A 352 -16.12 -9.64 27.72
N LEU A 353 -16.57 -10.88 27.54
CA LEU A 353 -16.71 -11.88 28.58
C LEU A 353 -15.88 -13.10 28.21
N LEU A 354 -14.79 -13.30 28.95
CA LEU A 354 -13.87 -14.41 28.77
C LEU A 354 -14.38 -15.65 29.51
N VAL A 355 -14.57 -16.74 28.79
CA VAL A 355 -14.98 -18.05 29.32
C VAL A 355 -13.84 -19.05 29.17
N ARG A 356 -13.40 -19.60 30.30
CA ARG A 356 -12.39 -20.68 30.37
C ARG A 356 -13.06 -21.95 30.87
N ILE A 357 -12.86 -23.06 30.17
CA ILE A 357 -13.39 -24.36 30.58
C ILE A 357 -12.47 -25.49 30.11
N ALA A 358 -12.24 -26.48 30.99
CA ALA A 358 -11.44 -27.65 30.66
C ALA A 358 -11.88 -28.86 31.48
N ASP A 359 -12.05 -30.00 30.82
CA ASP A 359 -12.15 -31.30 31.47
C ASP A 359 -10.75 -31.84 31.77
N VAL A 360 -10.42 -31.98 33.05
CA VAL A 360 -9.11 -32.47 33.50
C VAL A 360 -9.17 -33.92 33.98
N SER A 361 -10.26 -34.64 33.69
CA SER A 361 -10.46 -36.02 34.09
C SER A 361 -9.87 -37.06 33.11
N THR A 362 -9.49 -36.66 31.90
CA THR A 362 -9.01 -37.55 30.83
C THR A 362 -7.60 -37.18 30.35
N GLU A 363 -6.73 -38.18 30.16
CA GLU A 363 -5.48 -38.02 29.39
C GLU A 363 -5.84 -37.74 27.92
N THR A 364 -5.76 -36.46 27.52
CA THR A 364 -5.73 -35.94 26.13
C THR A 364 -6.68 -36.60 25.10
N PRO A 365 -8.01 -36.40 25.17
CA PRO A 365 -8.93 -36.85 24.11
C PRO A 365 -9.08 -35.84 22.97
N ASP A 366 -9.36 -36.33 21.75
CA ASP A 366 -9.65 -35.52 20.54
C ASP A 366 -10.91 -34.64 20.68
N ALA A 367 -11.76 -34.90 21.68
CA ALA A 367 -13.01 -34.19 21.96
C ALA A 367 -13.12 -33.81 23.45
N PRO A 368 -12.39 -32.76 23.90
CA PRO A 368 -12.13 -32.45 25.30
C PRO A 368 -13.35 -31.99 26.12
N LEU A 369 -14.45 -31.60 25.47
CA LEU A 369 -15.65 -31.07 26.13
C LEU A 369 -16.87 -31.99 25.98
N THR A 370 -16.69 -33.21 25.48
CA THR A 370 -17.78 -34.17 25.21
C THR A 370 -18.71 -34.43 26.40
N ASN A 371 -18.19 -34.40 27.62
CA ASN A 371 -18.95 -34.68 28.85
C ASN A 371 -19.23 -33.43 29.70
N VAL A 372 -19.02 -32.23 29.13
CA VAL A 372 -19.11 -30.97 29.84
C VAL A 372 -20.40 -30.24 29.49
N ASN A 373 -21.17 -29.90 30.52
CA ASN A 373 -22.35 -29.05 30.42
C ASN A 373 -22.11 -27.76 31.20
N LEU A 374 -22.41 -26.60 30.61
CA LEU A 374 -22.23 -25.30 31.27
C LEU A 374 -23.53 -24.51 31.39
N ASN A 375 -23.65 -23.76 32.49
CA ASN A 375 -24.61 -22.67 32.62
C ASN A 375 -23.85 -21.36 32.80
N LEU A 376 -24.22 -20.36 32.02
CA LEU A 376 -23.62 -19.03 32.04
C LEU A 376 -24.73 -17.98 32.15
N SER A 377 -24.64 -17.09 33.13
CA SER A 377 -25.55 -15.95 33.26
C SER A 377 -24.77 -14.67 33.53
N PHE A 378 -25.17 -13.55 32.96
CA PHE A 378 -24.54 -12.25 33.15
C PHE A 378 -25.55 -11.14 32.88
N ASN A 379 -25.24 -9.92 33.30
CA ASN A 379 -25.99 -8.73 32.95
C ASN A 379 -25.27 -7.98 31.82
N LEU A 380 -26.04 -7.53 30.83
CA LEU A 380 -25.58 -6.68 29.74
C LEU A 380 -26.59 -5.55 29.54
N GLY A 381 -26.13 -4.29 29.58
CA GLY A 381 -27.03 -3.12 29.43
C GLY A 381 -28.16 -3.08 30.47
N GLY A 382 -27.94 -3.62 31.68
CA GLY A 382 -28.95 -3.74 32.73
C GLY A 382 -29.96 -4.88 32.58
N THR A 383 -29.84 -5.71 31.53
CA THR A 383 -30.68 -6.90 31.30
C THR A 383 -29.92 -8.18 31.65
N THR A 384 -30.55 -9.11 32.36
CA THR A 384 -29.94 -10.41 32.70
C THR A 384 -30.15 -11.41 31.56
N ILE A 385 -29.05 -11.95 31.05
CA ILE A 385 -29.01 -13.05 30.08
C ILE A 385 -28.65 -14.33 30.83
N SER A 386 -29.29 -15.46 30.49
CA SER A 386 -29.05 -16.75 31.13
C SER A 386 -29.08 -17.87 30.11
N LEU A 387 -27.92 -18.49 29.89
CA LEU A 387 -27.73 -19.64 29.03
C LEU A 387 -27.65 -20.89 29.93
N GLU A 388 -28.66 -21.75 29.83
CA GLU A 388 -28.74 -22.99 30.61
C GLU A 388 -28.47 -24.21 29.74
N ASP A 389 -27.82 -25.21 30.32
CA ASP A 389 -27.51 -26.51 29.73
C ASP A 389 -26.80 -26.45 28.36
N VAL A 390 -25.85 -25.51 28.20
CA VAL A 390 -25.08 -25.33 26.96
C VAL A 390 -24.01 -26.42 26.84
N GLN A 391 -24.00 -27.10 25.69
CA GLN A 391 -23.13 -28.23 25.40
C GLN A 391 -22.45 -28.03 24.04
N SER A 392 -21.19 -28.44 23.94
CA SER A 392 -20.48 -28.45 22.65
C SER A 392 -21.19 -29.35 21.65
N THR A 393 -21.34 -28.88 20.40
CA THR A 393 -22.05 -29.61 19.34
C THR A 393 -21.31 -30.89 18.91
N ASP A 394 -19.98 -30.89 18.97
CA ASP A 394 -19.10 -31.99 18.55
C ASP A 394 -18.10 -32.44 19.64
N GLY A 395 -18.12 -31.80 20.81
CA GLY A 395 -17.20 -32.06 21.93
C GLY A 395 -15.89 -31.27 21.85
N SER A 396 -15.71 -30.38 20.87
CA SER A 396 -14.57 -29.47 20.76
C SER A 396 -14.87 -28.08 21.36
N TYR A 397 -13.84 -27.22 21.43
CA TYR A 397 -14.00 -25.80 21.79
C TYR A 397 -14.77 -25.02 20.71
N ALA A 398 -14.53 -25.30 19.43
CA ALA A 398 -15.27 -24.69 18.31
C ALA A 398 -16.77 -25.05 18.35
N GLY A 399 -17.09 -26.32 18.64
CA GLY A 399 -18.48 -26.74 18.83
C GLY A 399 -19.14 -26.11 20.06
N LEU A 400 -18.36 -25.67 21.06
CA LEU A 400 -18.90 -24.90 22.19
C LEU A 400 -19.15 -23.43 21.83
N VAL A 401 -18.30 -22.82 21.00
CA VAL A 401 -18.53 -21.48 20.44
C VAL A 401 -19.85 -21.44 19.67
N GLU A 402 -20.05 -22.41 18.77
CA GLU A 402 -21.29 -22.54 17.99
C GLU A 402 -22.52 -22.68 18.91
N ALA A 403 -22.41 -23.49 19.97
CA ALA A 403 -23.50 -23.68 20.93
C ALA A 403 -23.84 -22.42 21.73
N ILE A 404 -22.83 -21.66 22.18
CA ILE A 404 -23.02 -20.39 22.91
C ILE A 404 -23.63 -19.34 21.97
N GLN A 405 -23.11 -19.18 20.75
CA GLN A 405 -23.63 -18.24 19.75
C GLN A 405 -25.11 -18.50 19.44
N ASN A 406 -25.48 -19.77 19.24
CA ASN A 406 -26.86 -20.16 19.02
C ASN A 406 -27.76 -19.86 20.22
N ALA A 407 -27.28 -20.15 21.44
CA ALA A 407 -28.03 -19.88 22.67
C ALA A 407 -28.26 -18.37 22.89
N LEU A 408 -27.27 -17.51 22.58
CA LEU A 408 -27.41 -16.06 22.62
C LEU A 408 -28.39 -15.54 21.57
N ALA A 409 -28.34 -16.06 20.34
CA ALA A 409 -29.27 -15.69 19.28
C ALA A 409 -30.72 -16.04 19.64
N LEU A 410 -30.95 -17.18 20.30
CA LEU A 410 -32.27 -17.59 20.83
C LEU A 410 -32.82 -16.61 21.89
N GLU A 411 -31.94 -16.03 22.70
CA GLU A 411 -32.28 -14.99 23.69
C GLU A 411 -32.38 -13.58 23.08
N GLY A 412 -32.20 -13.43 21.77
CA GLY A 412 -32.32 -12.17 21.04
C GLY A 412 -31.04 -11.34 20.94
N TYR A 413 -29.88 -11.91 21.27
CA TYR A 413 -28.57 -11.26 21.28
C TYR A 413 -27.66 -11.82 20.17
N ALA A 414 -28.18 -11.89 18.94
CA ALA A 414 -27.43 -12.38 17.79
C ALA A 414 -26.29 -11.43 17.36
N ASN A 415 -26.31 -10.19 17.84
CA ASN A 415 -25.30 -9.17 17.60
C ASN A 415 -24.02 -9.34 18.46
N LEU A 416 -24.05 -10.21 19.49
CA LEU A 416 -22.85 -10.58 20.23
C LEU A 416 -22.05 -11.59 19.42
N THR A 417 -20.74 -11.39 19.30
CA THR A 417 -19.85 -12.34 18.61
C THR A 417 -19.20 -13.28 19.62
N VAL A 418 -19.09 -14.56 19.26
CA VAL A 418 -18.44 -15.58 20.08
C VAL A 418 -17.30 -16.20 19.29
N GLU A 419 -16.07 -16.10 19.79
CA GLU A 419 -14.86 -16.51 19.08
C GLU A 419 -13.90 -17.29 20.00
N LEU A 420 -12.94 -17.97 19.37
CA LEU A 420 -11.85 -18.64 20.07
C LEU A 420 -10.63 -17.72 20.16
N SER A 421 -10.02 -17.67 21.34
CA SER A 421 -8.71 -17.04 21.51
C SER A 421 -7.57 -17.98 21.09
N THR A 422 -6.33 -17.47 21.13
CA THR A 422 -5.13 -18.25 20.80
C THR A 422 -4.99 -19.46 21.73
N PRO A 423 -4.65 -20.65 21.19
CA PRO A 423 -4.45 -21.84 22.01
C PRO A 423 -3.29 -21.65 22.99
N TYR A 424 -3.45 -22.18 24.20
CA TYR A 424 -2.42 -22.12 25.23
C TYR A 424 -2.20 -23.49 25.88
N SER A 425 -0.97 -23.74 26.31
CA SER A 425 -0.59 -24.96 27.06
C SER A 425 0.04 -24.64 28.41
N ASP A 426 0.26 -23.37 28.75
CA ASP A 426 0.83 -22.93 30.01
C ASP A 426 -0.15 -22.03 30.77
N VAL A 427 -0.30 -22.25 32.08
CA VAL A 427 -1.14 -21.42 32.96
C VAL A 427 -0.33 -20.95 34.16
N THR A 428 -0.29 -19.64 34.39
CA THR A 428 0.40 -19.07 35.56
C THR A 428 -0.57 -18.86 36.73
N VAL A 429 -0.33 -19.56 37.83
CA VAL A 429 -1.13 -19.43 39.06
C VAL A 429 -0.23 -19.01 40.22
N ALA A 430 -0.53 -17.85 40.81
CA ALA A 430 0.22 -17.29 41.94
C ALA A 430 1.74 -17.19 41.69
N GLY A 431 2.13 -16.81 40.46
CA GLY A 431 3.53 -16.64 40.05
C GLY A 431 4.28 -17.94 39.70
N ASN A 432 3.58 -19.08 39.61
CA ASN A 432 4.16 -20.33 39.10
C ASN A 432 3.46 -20.73 37.80
N THR A 433 4.23 -20.92 36.73
CA THR A 433 3.74 -21.44 35.45
C THR A 433 3.60 -22.95 35.53
N VAL A 434 2.42 -23.45 35.16
CA VAL A 434 2.08 -24.86 35.10
C VAL A 434 1.73 -25.20 33.67
N THR A 435 2.53 -26.05 33.04
CA THR A 435 2.22 -26.61 31.72
C THR A 435 1.11 -27.65 31.85
N LEU A 436 0.01 -27.39 31.15
CA LEU A 436 -1.11 -28.30 31.01
C LEU A 436 -0.69 -29.50 30.14
N PRO A 437 -1.19 -30.71 30.43
CA PRO A 437 -0.90 -31.89 29.63
C PRO A 437 -1.64 -31.91 28.28
N PHE A 438 -2.37 -30.85 27.93
CA PHE A 438 -3.14 -30.67 26.68
C PHE A 438 -3.18 -29.18 26.30
N VAL A 439 -3.54 -28.90 25.05
CA VAL A 439 -3.77 -27.52 24.55
C VAL A 439 -5.22 -27.13 24.87
N ALA A 440 -5.39 -26.02 25.57
CA ALA A 440 -6.68 -25.42 25.86
C ALA A 440 -6.91 -24.17 24.99
N GLN A 441 -8.16 -23.76 24.84
CA GLN A 441 -8.55 -22.52 24.17
C GLN A 441 -9.56 -21.77 25.04
N GLU A 442 -9.47 -20.45 25.01
CA GLU A 442 -10.43 -19.58 25.68
C GLU A 442 -11.55 -19.19 24.71
N ILE A 443 -12.75 -18.96 25.23
CA ILE A 443 -13.90 -18.50 24.45
C ILE A 443 -14.19 -17.06 24.84
N LEU A 444 -14.35 -16.21 23.84
CA LEU A 444 -14.59 -14.78 24.01
C LEU A 444 -15.98 -14.44 23.52
N ILE A 445 -16.82 -13.85 24.38
CA ILE A 445 -18.12 -13.30 24.00
C ILE A 445 -17.96 -11.78 23.95
N THR A 446 -18.10 -11.16 22.79
CA THR A 446 -17.90 -9.73 22.57
C THR A 446 -19.23 -9.02 22.35
N ASP A 447 -19.44 -7.91 23.04
CA ASP A 447 -20.47 -6.92 22.69
C ASP A 447 -19.81 -5.74 21.97
N PRO A 448 -20.03 -5.60 20.64
CA PRO A 448 -19.46 -4.50 19.86
C PRO A 448 -19.85 -3.13 20.41
N ALA A 449 -21.03 -3.01 21.02
CA ALA A 449 -21.54 -1.75 21.57
C ALA A 449 -20.96 -1.38 22.96
N GLY A 450 -20.07 -2.21 23.52
CA GLY A 450 -19.31 -1.88 24.74
C GLY A 450 -20.09 -1.87 26.06
N ASN A 451 -21.26 -2.50 26.14
CA ASN A 451 -21.99 -2.57 27.41
C ASN A 451 -21.26 -3.48 28.41
N ALA A 452 -21.03 -3.00 29.63
CA ALA A 452 -20.34 -3.79 30.64
C ALA A 452 -21.01 -5.15 30.93
N PHE A 453 -20.20 -6.22 30.91
CA PHE A 453 -20.59 -7.54 31.41
C PHE A 453 -20.51 -7.56 32.93
N ASP A 454 -21.66 -7.55 33.60
CA ASP A 454 -21.74 -7.52 35.06
C ASP A 454 -22.40 -8.76 35.64
N SER A 455 -22.24 -8.99 36.95
CA SER A 455 -22.94 -10.07 37.68
C SER A 455 -22.79 -11.46 37.05
N VAL A 456 -21.61 -11.74 36.48
CA VAL A 456 -21.30 -13.01 35.81
C VAL A 456 -21.38 -14.16 36.82
N ASN A 457 -22.22 -15.16 36.52
CA ASN A 457 -22.25 -16.45 37.18
C ASN A 457 -21.97 -17.54 36.15
N PHE A 458 -21.08 -18.45 36.51
CA PHE A 458 -20.69 -19.58 35.68
C PHE A 458 -20.73 -20.85 36.53
N THR A 459 -21.36 -21.90 36.01
CA THR A 459 -21.34 -23.23 36.63
C THR A 459 -21.17 -24.30 35.57
N GLN A 460 -20.48 -25.37 35.94
CA GLN A 460 -20.20 -26.52 35.08
C GLN A 460 -20.64 -27.82 35.75
N SER A 461 -21.09 -28.78 34.95
CA SER A 461 -21.57 -30.09 35.39
C SER A 461 -21.28 -31.19 34.36
N ALA A 462 -21.33 -32.44 34.80
CA ALA A 462 -21.13 -33.59 33.92
C ALA A 462 -22.43 -33.94 33.20
N ILE A 463 -22.35 -34.24 31.91
CA ILE A 463 -23.50 -34.77 31.16
C ILE A 463 -23.83 -36.20 31.67
N GLU A 464 -22.82 -37.03 31.87
CA GLU A 464 -22.93 -38.38 32.42
C GLU A 464 -22.10 -38.60 33.69
N SER A 465 -22.60 -39.47 34.58
CA SER A 465 -21.94 -39.86 35.83
C SER A 465 -20.70 -40.73 35.56
N VAL A 466 -19.50 -40.16 35.71
CA VAL A 466 -18.21 -40.88 35.62
C VAL A 466 -17.79 -41.53 36.94
N ALA A 467 -17.31 -42.78 36.88
CA ALA A 467 -17.02 -43.61 38.06
C ALA A 467 -15.77 -43.20 38.86
N ASP A 468 -14.80 -42.52 38.24
CA ASP A 468 -13.50 -42.15 38.83
C ASP A 468 -13.36 -40.65 39.18
N GLY A 469 -14.49 -39.92 39.20
CA GLY A 469 -14.55 -38.52 39.60
C GLY A 469 -14.54 -37.56 38.42
N PHE A 470 -15.64 -36.82 38.27
CA PHE A 470 -15.74 -35.70 37.33
C PHE A 470 -14.90 -34.53 37.86
N LEU A 471 -13.86 -34.15 37.12
CA LEU A 471 -12.98 -33.03 37.45
C LEU A 471 -12.96 -32.07 36.26
N VAL A 472 -13.82 -31.06 36.30
CA VAL A 472 -13.87 -29.97 35.32
C VAL A 472 -13.58 -28.66 36.03
N ALA A 473 -12.64 -27.91 35.48
CA ALA A 473 -12.31 -26.56 35.93
C ALA A 473 -12.81 -25.55 34.91
N GLY A 474 -13.33 -24.43 35.38
CA GLY A 474 -13.75 -23.34 34.50
C GLY A 474 -14.22 -22.13 35.28
N ASN A 475 -14.18 -20.98 34.62
CA ASN A 475 -14.70 -19.71 35.09
C ASN A 475 -15.07 -18.83 33.90
N ALA A 476 -15.90 -17.81 34.16
CA ALA A 476 -16.14 -16.72 33.24
C ALA A 476 -15.86 -15.39 33.95
N GLN A 477 -15.17 -14.46 33.30
CA GLN A 477 -14.84 -13.15 33.88
C GLN A 477 -15.00 -12.05 32.82
N PRO A 478 -15.55 -10.87 33.17
CA PRO A 478 -15.52 -9.71 32.30
C PRO A 478 -14.08 -9.32 31.97
N VAL A 479 -13.89 -8.84 30.75
CA VAL A 479 -12.69 -8.14 30.28
C VAL A 479 -13.09 -6.68 30.11
N ASP A 480 -12.22 -5.77 30.55
CA ASP A 480 -12.49 -4.33 30.44
C ASP A 480 -12.74 -3.96 28.96
N PRO A 481 -13.74 -3.12 28.66
CA PRO A 481 -14.01 -2.68 27.29
C PRO A 481 -12.82 -1.94 26.70
N SER A 482 -12.67 -2.00 25.37
CA SER A 482 -11.86 -1.01 24.68
C SER A 482 -12.58 0.33 24.77
N GLU A 483 -11.87 1.41 25.07
CA GLU A 483 -12.45 2.74 24.95
C GLU A 483 -12.18 3.23 23.51
N THR A 484 -13.20 3.65 22.78
CA THR A 484 -12.95 4.50 21.60
C THR A 484 -12.42 5.82 22.15
N SER A 485 -11.15 6.12 21.87
CA SER A 485 -10.39 7.32 22.23
C SER A 485 -11.20 8.51 22.76
N ASN A 486 -10.82 9.03 23.93
CA ASN A 486 -11.42 10.24 24.53
C ASN A 486 -10.48 11.45 24.42
N LEU A 487 -9.72 11.54 23.33
CA LEU A 487 -8.76 12.62 23.12
C LEU A 487 -9.46 13.97 22.92
N ILE A 488 -8.70 15.05 23.15
CA ILE A 488 -9.12 16.40 22.78
C ILE A 488 -8.90 16.57 21.28
N GLU A 489 -9.97 16.62 20.49
CA GLU A 489 -9.87 16.64 19.03
C GLU A 489 -10.20 18.02 18.44
N SER A 490 -9.67 18.32 17.26
CA SER A 490 -10.02 19.52 16.48
C SER A 490 -10.15 19.18 14.99
N ASN A 491 -11.16 19.76 14.34
CA ASN A 491 -11.34 19.62 12.90
C ASN A 491 -10.56 20.71 12.14
N LEU A 492 -9.96 20.33 11.02
CA LEU A 492 -9.24 21.22 10.11
C LEU A 492 -9.68 20.92 8.67
N VAL A 493 -10.17 21.92 7.95
CA VAL A 493 -10.50 21.84 6.53
C VAL A 493 -9.45 22.57 5.71
N LEU A 494 -8.90 21.89 4.72
CA LEU A 494 -7.93 22.43 3.77
C LEU A 494 -8.56 22.52 2.38
N ASP A 495 -8.65 23.73 1.86
CA ASP A 495 -9.34 24.03 0.61
C ASP A 495 -8.48 24.96 -0.26
N ASN A 496 -7.59 24.40 -1.07
CA ASN A 496 -6.60 25.15 -1.85
C ASN A 496 -5.64 25.98 -0.98
N ALA A 497 -5.18 25.41 0.14
CA ALA A 497 -4.21 26.05 1.03
C ALA A 497 -2.85 26.20 0.31
N GLY A 498 -2.36 27.44 0.23
CA GLY A 498 -1.11 27.79 -0.47
C GLY A 498 -1.27 28.10 -1.96
N ASN A 499 -2.49 27.94 -2.51
CA ASN A 499 -2.84 28.28 -3.90
C ASN A 499 -1.89 27.67 -4.95
N GLY A 500 -1.70 26.35 -4.85
CA GLY A 500 -0.77 25.57 -5.69
C GLY A 500 0.72 25.68 -5.30
N SER A 501 1.06 26.45 -4.27
CA SER A 501 2.38 26.52 -3.63
C SER A 501 2.29 26.05 -2.17
N LEU A 502 3.38 26.13 -1.41
CA LEU A 502 3.43 25.79 0.02
C LEU A 502 2.88 26.93 0.89
N ALA A 503 1.82 26.67 1.67
CA ALA A 503 1.39 27.55 2.76
C ALA A 503 2.34 27.43 3.97
N GLY A 504 2.15 28.29 4.97
CA GLY A 504 2.98 28.30 6.18
C GLY A 504 2.61 27.23 7.20
N ASP A 505 2.93 27.50 8.46
CA ASP A 505 2.69 26.62 9.59
C ASP A 505 1.23 26.67 10.05
N VAL A 506 0.66 25.51 10.38
CA VAL A 506 -0.67 25.39 10.99
C VAL A 506 -0.51 25.00 12.46
N VAL A 507 -0.99 25.85 13.37
CA VAL A 507 -0.95 25.62 14.82
C VAL A 507 -2.34 25.75 15.43
N ILE A 508 -2.91 24.66 15.92
CA ILE A 508 -4.20 24.69 16.63
C ILE A 508 -4.02 24.05 18.01
N GLY A 509 -4.32 24.78 19.08
CA GLY A 509 -4.08 24.30 20.44
C GLY A 509 -4.62 25.23 21.51
N GLY A 510 -4.13 25.08 22.74
CA GLY A 510 -4.47 25.96 23.85
C GLY A 510 -3.55 27.18 23.96
N MET A 511 -4.08 28.28 24.49
CA MET A 511 -3.29 29.46 24.88
C MET A 511 -2.21 29.10 25.91
N SER A 512 -1.13 29.91 26.01
CA SER A 512 0.10 29.64 26.79
C SER A 512 -0.06 29.43 28.32
N ASN A 513 -1.27 29.53 28.86
CA ASN A 513 -1.61 29.26 30.25
C ASN A 513 -2.42 27.97 30.45
N SER A 514 -2.67 27.22 29.37
CA SER A 514 -3.23 25.87 29.41
C SER A 514 -2.08 24.85 29.48
N ASP A 515 -2.21 23.86 30.35
CA ASP A 515 -1.30 22.69 30.39
C ASP A 515 -1.78 21.59 29.41
N LEU A 516 -2.67 21.93 28.47
CA LEU A 516 -3.35 21.03 27.54
C LEU A 516 -3.15 21.52 26.10
N GLY A 517 -3.22 20.61 25.14
CA GLY A 517 -3.24 20.91 23.69
C GLY A 517 -4.30 20.07 22.99
N VAL A 518 -4.41 20.22 21.67
CA VAL A 518 -5.19 19.30 20.85
C VAL A 518 -4.40 18.00 20.73
N GLU A 519 -5.03 16.88 21.03
CA GLU A 519 -4.41 15.56 21.04
C GLU A 519 -4.67 14.80 19.72
N ARG A 520 -5.76 15.10 19.00
CA ARG A 520 -6.08 14.55 17.67
C ARG A 520 -6.48 15.63 16.67
N PHE A 521 -5.97 15.55 15.44
CA PHE A 521 -6.49 16.33 14.32
C PHE A 521 -7.38 15.48 13.41
N ASN A 522 -8.56 16.01 13.06
CA ASN A 522 -9.40 15.48 11.98
C ASN A 522 -9.26 16.42 10.77
N VAL A 523 -8.40 16.05 9.83
CA VAL A 523 -8.08 16.82 8.64
C VAL A 523 -8.97 16.38 7.48
N ALA A 524 -9.68 17.32 6.88
CA ALA A 524 -10.46 17.09 5.68
C ALA A 524 -9.95 17.94 4.52
N VAL A 525 -9.71 17.30 3.38
CA VAL A 525 -9.13 17.94 2.19
C VAL A 525 -10.17 18.07 1.09
N ASP A 526 -10.52 19.30 0.70
CA ASP A 526 -11.41 19.57 -0.43
C ASP A 526 -10.62 19.67 -1.74
N ARG A 527 -9.81 20.73 -1.87
CA ARG A 527 -8.92 21.01 -3.02
C ARG A 527 -7.46 20.90 -2.62
N ASP A 528 -6.60 20.65 -3.63
CA ASP A 528 -5.15 20.48 -3.48
C ASP A 528 -4.54 21.47 -2.49
N SER A 529 -3.95 20.96 -1.42
CA SER A 529 -3.51 21.77 -0.29
C SER A 529 -2.11 21.38 0.15
N LYS A 530 -1.27 22.39 0.39
CA LYS A 530 0.11 22.19 0.87
C LYS A 530 0.38 23.08 2.06
N ILE A 531 0.71 22.48 3.20
CA ILE A 531 1.06 23.19 4.43
C ILE A 531 2.48 22.81 4.86
N ASN A 532 3.22 23.76 5.42
CA ASN A 532 4.59 23.53 5.87
C ASN A 532 4.63 22.57 7.06
N SER A 533 3.73 22.76 8.03
CA SER A 533 3.63 21.87 9.17
C SER A 533 2.24 21.86 9.82
N LEU A 534 1.91 20.77 10.51
CA LEU A 534 0.71 20.63 11.34
C LEU A 534 1.10 20.37 12.80
N ASN A 535 0.77 21.31 13.68
CA ASN A 535 1.23 21.33 15.06
C ASN A 535 0.13 21.71 16.05
N THR A 536 0.32 21.32 17.32
CA THR A 536 -0.46 21.81 18.46
C THR A 536 0.43 22.44 19.53
N THR A 537 -0.15 23.04 20.55
CA THR A 537 0.63 23.56 21.70
C THR A 537 0.92 22.46 22.71
N ASN A 538 1.95 22.66 23.53
CA ASN A 538 2.34 21.74 24.62
C ASN A 538 2.78 20.33 24.19
N ASN A 539 3.09 20.09 22.91
CA ASN A 539 3.46 18.77 22.37
C ASN A 539 2.42 17.69 22.74
N ALA A 540 1.14 18.03 22.63
CA ALA A 540 0.04 17.16 23.03
C ALA A 540 -0.44 16.22 21.91
N LEU A 541 0.00 16.46 20.68
CA LEU A 541 -0.48 15.76 19.50
C LEU A 541 -0.09 14.28 19.57
N GLN A 542 -1.08 13.41 19.41
CA GLN A 542 -0.93 11.96 19.44
C GLN A 542 -1.41 11.35 18.12
N GLU A 543 -2.46 11.91 17.51
CA GLU A 543 -3.11 11.27 16.37
C GLU A 543 -3.47 12.30 15.27
N ILE A 544 -3.37 11.88 14.01
CA ILE A 544 -3.81 12.66 12.84
C ILE A 544 -4.66 11.76 11.97
N HIS A 545 -5.93 12.13 11.79
CA HIS A 545 -6.85 11.46 10.88
C HIS A 545 -7.02 12.32 9.64
N ILE A 546 -6.81 11.74 8.47
CA ILE A 546 -6.81 12.43 7.18
C ILE A 546 -7.90 11.82 6.31
N GLY A 547 -8.85 12.65 5.91
CA GLY A 547 -9.91 12.31 4.97
C GLY A 547 -10.00 13.32 3.83
N SER A 548 -10.77 12.96 2.82
CA SER A 548 -11.13 13.87 1.73
C SER A 548 -12.59 14.30 1.83
N MET A 549 -12.88 15.42 1.20
CA MET A 549 -14.24 15.90 0.95
C MET A 549 -14.28 16.59 -0.42
N GLY A 550 -15.47 16.97 -0.87
CA GLY A 550 -15.64 17.81 -2.05
C GLY A 550 -15.00 17.22 -3.31
N VAL A 551 -13.92 17.84 -3.80
CA VAL A 551 -13.25 17.42 -5.05
C VAL A 551 -12.06 16.47 -4.85
N ASN A 552 -11.81 16.01 -3.62
CA ASN A 552 -10.76 15.06 -3.28
C ASN A 552 -9.36 15.51 -3.75
N GLY A 553 -8.94 16.69 -3.33
CA GLY A 553 -7.63 17.23 -3.68
C GLY A 553 -6.44 16.52 -3.01
N ASP A 554 -5.26 16.71 -3.58
CA ASP A 554 -4.00 16.20 -3.05
C ASP A 554 -3.60 16.91 -1.75
N LEU A 555 -2.85 16.21 -0.88
CA LEU A 555 -2.37 16.78 0.38
C LEU A 555 -0.86 16.66 0.52
N TYR A 556 -0.25 17.76 0.97
CA TYR A 556 1.14 17.81 1.38
C TYR A 556 1.25 18.42 2.78
N ILE A 557 1.87 17.69 3.71
CA ILE A 557 2.25 18.17 5.04
C ILE A 557 3.77 18.02 5.17
N GLY A 558 4.50 19.14 5.15
CA GLY A 558 5.96 19.13 5.19
C GLY A 558 6.54 18.50 6.46
N GLY A 559 5.88 18.65 7.61
CA GLY A 559 6.25 17.98 8.86
C GLY A 559 5.20 18.10 9.96
N THR A 560 5.38 17.32 11.02
CA THR A 560 4.47 17.29 12.19
C THR A 560 5.25 17.41 13.49
N GLN A 561 4.55 17.37 14.63
CA GLN A 561 5.23 17.14 15.91
C GLN A 561 5.79 15.72 16.01
N ALA A 562 6.79 15.55 16.87
CA ALA A 562 7.39 14.26 17.17
C ALA A 562 6.52 13.46 18.15
N GLU A 563 6.71 12.13 18.16
CA GLU A 563 6.09 11.18 19.10
C GLU A 563 4.58 11.02 18.90
N LEU A 564 4.15 10.85 17.64
CA LEU A 564 2.77 10.50 17.29
C LEU A 564 2.52 9.01 17.55
N ASN A 565 1.32 8.68 18.01
CA ASN A 565 0.85 7.30 18.08
C ASN A 565 0.38 6.86 16.69
N GLU A 566 -0.43 7.67 16.01
CA GLU A 566 -1.15 7.23 14.81
C GLU A 566 -1.30 8.33 13.76
N ILE A 567 -1.13 7.96 12.50
CA ILE A 567 -1.65 8.67 11.35
C ILE A 567 -2.59 7.71 10.60
N ASP A 568 -3.88 8.01 10.59
CA ASP A 568 -4.90 7.28 9.83
C ASP A 568 -5.27 8.09 8.59
N ALA A 569 -5.03 7.54 7.40
CA ALA A 569 -5.37 8.12 6.11
C ALA A 569 -6.26 7.20 5.27
N ASN A 570 -6.94 6.23 5.90
CA ASN A 570 -7.80 5.27 5.20
C ASN A 570 -8.96 5.95 4.45
N ALA A 571 -9.44 7.10 4.95
CA ALA A 571 -10.53 7.88 4.36
C ALA A 571 -10.06 8.94 3.34
N PHE A 572 -8.76 8.99 3.03
CA PHE A 572 -8.22 9.93 2.06
C PHE A 572 -8.48 9.44 0.62
N ALA A 573 -9.06 10.29 -0.21
CA ALA A 573 -9.46 9.98 -1.57
C ALA A 573 -8.73 10.81 -2.64
N GLY A 574 -7.74 11.63 -2.27
CA GLY A 574 -6.88 12.34 -3.22
C GLY A 574 -5.91 11.39 -3.95
N GLU A 575 -5.29 11.86 -5.04
CA GLU A 575 -4.37 11.02 -5.82
C GLU A 575 -3.01 10.87 -5.12
N ASN A 576 -2.56 11.91 -4.39
CA ASN A 576 -1.26 11.94 -3.72
C ASN A 576 -1.36 12.48 -2.29
N LEU A 577 -0.74 11.76 -1.35
CA LEU A 577 -0.56 12.16 0.04
C LEU A 577 0.94 12.19 0.37
N SER A 578 1.47 13.36 0.71
CA SER A 578 2.86 13.52 1.13
C SER A 578 2.96 13.99 2.57
N LEU A 579 3.82 13.31 3.34
CA LEU A 579 4.01 13.49 4.76
C LEU A 579 5.51 13.43 5.10
N GLY A 580 6.05 14.51 5.67
CA GLY A 580 7.40 14.52 6.26
C GLY A 580 8.55 14.92 5.34
N GLU A 581 8.31 15.31 4.08
CA GLU A 581 9.39 15.66 3.12
C GLU A 581 10.22 16.90 3.50
N GLU A 582 9.73 17.82 4.36
CA GLU A 582 10.54 18.95 4.88
C GLU A 582 11.17 18.61 6.24
N SER A 583 10.46 17.83 7.05
CA SER A 583 10.91 17.34 8.34
C SER A 583 10.29 15.97 8.60
N GLU A 584 11.15 14.96 8.63
CA GLU A 584 10.80 13.56 8.87
C GLU A 584 9.84 13.40 10.06
N VAL A 585 8.86 12.52 9.92
CA VAL A 585 7.95 12.19 11.01
C VAL A 585 8.68 11.33 12.03
N VAL A 586 8.84 11.87 13.24
CA VAL A 586 9.70 11.27 14.26
C VAL A 586 8.91 10.35 15.19
N ASN A 587 9.31 9.08 15.26
CA ASN A 587 8.79 8.06 16.17
C ASN A 587 7.26 7.87 16.10
N LEU A 588 6.71 7.75 14.89
CA LEU A 588 5.31 7.38 14.68
C LEU A 588 5.09 5.90 14.99
N ASP A 589 4.18 5.53 15.89
CA ASP A 589 3.94 4.09 16.13
C ASP A 589 3.25 3.40 14.93
N PHE A 590 2.26 4.07 14.32
CA PHE A 590 1.42 3.50 13.27
C PHE A 590 1.04 4.51 12.18
N LEU A 591 1.31 4.20 10.92
CA LEU A 591 0.69 4.84 9.74
C LEU A 591 -0.22 3.82 9.06
N ASP A 592 -1.48 4.17 8.86
CA ASP A 592 -2.43 3.35 8.09
C ASP A 592 -3.12 4.14 7.00
N ALA A 593 -2.72 3.81 5.78
CA ALA A 593 -3.30 4.27 4.53
C ALA A 593 -3.73 3.08 3.67
N SER A 594 -4.00 1.91 4.28
CA SER A 594 -4.35 0.68 3.55
C SER A 594 -5.71 0.75 2.85
N GLY A 595 -6.61 1.63 3.33
CA GLY A 595 -7.93 1.86 2.76
C GLY A 595 -7.95 2.78 1.53
N THR A 596 -6.83 3.42 1.17
CA THR A 596 -6.76 4.37 0.05
C THR A 596 -5.94 3.84 -1.12
N ALA A 597 -6.28 4.27 -2.34
CA ALA A 597 -5.49 4.03 -3.55
C ALA A 597 -4.52 5.18 -3.88
N ALA A 598 -4.39 6.17 -3.00
CA ALA A 598 -3.48 7.30 -3.15
C ALA A 598 -2.02 6.84 -3.20
N ASN A 599 -1.18 7.55 -3.98
CA ASN A 599 0.27 7.38 -3.88
C ASN A 599 0.75 8.05 -2.59
N ILE A 600 1.34 7.28 -1.69
CA ILE A 600 1.84 7.78 -0.41
C ILE A 600 3.33 8.10 -0.53
N THR A 601 3.71 9.35 -0.25
CA THR A 601 5.11 9.72 0.00
C THR A 601 5.29 9.96 1.50
N PHE A 602 6.14 9.16 2.15
CA PHE A 602 6.32 9.22 3.60
C PHE A 602 7.79 9.17 3.98
N GLU A 603 8.24 10.18 4.73
CA GLU A 603 9.59 10.24 5.30
C GLU A 603 9.54 10.19 6.83
N ALA A 604 10.26 9.24 7.44
CA ALA A 604 10.21 8.98 8.88
C ALA A 604 11.59 8.74 9.51
N ASP A 605 11.71 9.15 10.78
CA ASP A 605 12.88 8.88 11.63
C ASP A 605 12.46 8.15 12.91
N TYR A 606 12.90 6.90 13.02
CA TYR A 606 12.55 5.98 14.09
C TYR A 606 13.72 5.81 15.05
N ASN A 607 13.63 6.50 16.19
CA ASN A 607 14.58 6.42 17.28
C ASN A 607 14.06 5.56 18.44
N GLY A 608 14.57 4.33 18.54
CA GLY A 608 14.26 3.38 19.62
C GLY A 608 15.00 3.67 20.94
N ASN A 609 15.87 4.68 21.01
CA ASN A 609 16.67 4.94 22.21
C ASN A 609 15.82 5.30 23.42
N ASN A 610 16.01 4.57 24.52
CA ASN A 610 15.31 4.77 25.80
C ASN A 610 13.79 4.48 25.80
N ARG A 611 13.24 3.83 24.76
CA ARG A 611 11.87 3.26 24.75
C ARG A 611 11.86 1.84 25.32
N ASN A 612 10.77 1.37 25.96
CA ASN A 612 10.72 0.01 26.50
C ASN A 612 10.49 -1.02 25.38
N SER A 613 11.03 -2.24 25.53
CA SER A 613 11.07 -3.27 24.50
C SER A 613 9.72 -3.85 24.03
N SER A 614 8.59 -3.48 24.66
CA SER A 614 7.24 -3.86 24.20
C SER A 614 6.60 -2.80 23.29
N GLU A 615 7.31 -1.70 23.02
CA GLU A 615 6.86 -0.51 22.27
C GLU A 615 7.74 -0.26 21.03
N GLN A 616 8.42 -1.29 20.49
CA GLN A 616 9.48 -1.13 19.46
C GLN A 616 9.11 -1.59 18.05
N GLY A 617 7.81 -1.74 17.79
CA GLY A 617 7.29 -2.01 16.45
C GLY A 617 6.72 -0.74 15.85
N PHE A 618 7.39 -0.19 14.84
CA PHE A 618 6.83 0.87 14.00
C PHE A 618 6.19 0.22 12.78
N VAL A 619 4.99 0.64 12.41
CA VAL A 619 4.23 0.00 11.32
C VAL A 619 3.75 1.05 10.33
N ILE A 620 3.96 0.75 9.06
CA ILE A 620 3.48 1.53 7.92
C ILE A 620 2.67 0.58 7.04
N ASN A 621 1.38 0.88 6.87
CA ASN A 621 0.49 0.16 5.96
C ASN A 621 0.01 1.12 4.88
N THR A 622 0.16 0.75 3.63
CA THR A 622 -0.35 1.52 2.48
C THR A 622 -1.24 0.63 1.60
N GLY A 623 -2.07 1.27 0.77
CA GLY A 623 -3.03 0.58 -0.07
C GLY A 623 -2.41 0.10 -1.38
N SER A 624 -3.03 0.44 -2.51
CA SER A 624 -2.61 -0.02 -3.86
C SER A 624 -1.93 1.07 -4.69
N GLY A 625 -1.58 2.20 -4.06
CA GLY A 625 -0.89 3.32 -4.69
C GLY A 625 0.55 2.96 -5.05
N ASN A 626 1.23 3.81 -5.83
CA ASN A 626 2.67 3.68 -6.05
C ASN A 626 3.40 4.44 -4.93
N ASP A 627 3.70 3.75 -3.85
CA ASP A 627 4.14 4.40 -2.62
C ASP A 627 5.66 4.61 -2.61
N THR A 628 6.10 5.72 -2.02
CA THR A 628 7.51 6.04 -1.77
C THR A 628 7.73 6.22 -0.28
N ILE A 629 8.36 5.24 0.36
CA ILE A 629 8.63 5.21 1.79
C ILE A 629 10.13 5.35 2.05
N THR A 630 10.52 6.38 2.79
CA THR A 630 11.90 6.57 3.25
C THR A 630 11.92 6.55 4.78
N ALA A 631 12.71 5.65 5.37
CA ALA A 631 12.79 5.54 6.83
C ALA A 631 14.22 5.37 7.35
N SER A 632 14.56 6.19 8.35
CA SER A 632 15.76 6.04 9.19
C SER A 632 15.39 5.25 10.45
N VAL A 633 16.25 4.33 10.87
CA VAL A 633 16.10 3.59 12.13
C VAL A 633 17.37 3.71 12.97
N ASP A 634 17.21 4.05 14.25
CA ASP A 634 18.25 4.18 15.28
C ASP A 634 17.87 3.35 16.52
N GLY A 635 18.86 2.70 17.14
CA GLY A 635 18.68 1.92 18.37
C GLY A 635 20.00 1.57 19.08
N THR A 636 20.33 2.26 20.17
CA THR A 636 21.52 1.99 21.00
C THR A 636 21.22 1.02 22.13
N SER A 637 21.83 -0.17 22.07
CA SER A 637 21.71 -1.17 23.11
C SER A 637 22.67 -0.91 24.28
N THR A 638 22.17 -0.25 25.34
CA THR A 638 22.87 -0.30 26.63
C THR A 638 22.00 -0.62 27.85
N SER A 639 20.71 -0.93 27.68
CA SER A 639 19.92 -1.49 28.79
C SER A 639 18.75 -2.36 28.33
N GLY A 640 18.98 -3.67 28.23
CA GLY A 640 17.92 -4.70 28.27
C GLY A 640 16.83 -4.63 27.19
N SER A 641 17.05 -3.85 26.13
CA SER A 641 16.17 -3.73 24.98
C SER A 641 16.64 -4.65 23.87
N THR A 642 15.73 -5.32 23.16
CA THR A 642 16.06 -6.20 22.05
C THR A 642 15.37 -5.69 20.79
N LEU A 643 16.12 -4.92 19.99
CA LEU A 643 15.86 -4.56 18.58
C LEU A 643 14.68 -3.59 18.31
N THR A 644 14.96 -2.46 17.66
CA THR A 644 13.93 -1.69 16.95
C THR A 644 13.52 -2.45 15.70
N SER A 645 12.21 -2.59 15.46
CA SER A 645 11.66 -3.24 14.28
C SER A 645 10.73 -2.29 13.52
N LEU A 646 10.97 -2.14 12.22
CA LEU A 646 10.06 -1.47 11.30
C LEU A 646 9.30 -2.52 10.48
N THR A 647 7.99 -2.36 10.32
CA THR A 647 7.18 -3.13 9.39
C THR A 647 6.61 -2.19 8.34
N VAL A 648 6.82 -2.50 7.07
CA VAL A 648 6.20 -1.82 5.94
C VAL A 648 5.36 -2.84 5.19
N SER A 649 4.08 -2.55 4.98
CA SER A 649 3.21 -3.36 4.16
C SER A 649 2.42 -2.55 3.14
N SER A 650 2.25 -3.11 1.95
CA SER A 650 1.43 -2.54 0.88
C SER A 650 0.58 -3.64 0.24
N THR A 651 -0.61 -3.29 -0.24
CA THR A 651 -1.49 -4.24 -0.94
C THR A 651 -1.19 -4.38 -2.44
N GLY A 652 -0.44 -3.44 -3.03
CA GLY A 652 -0.04 -3.45 -4.44
C GLY A 652 0.58 -2.14 -4.90
N GLY A 653 0.66 -1.93 -6.22
CA GLY A 653 1.29 -0.75 -6.82
C GLY A 653 2.80 -0.91 -6.98
N ASN A 654 3.44 0.02 -7.70
CA ASN A 654 4.91 0.00 -7.88
C ASN A 654 5.56 0.81 -6.75
N ASN A 655 5.94 0.14 -5.67
CA ASN A 655 6.38 0.77 -4.45
C ASN A 655 7.90 0.92 -4.41
N THR A 656 8.38 1.98 -3.77
CA THR A 656 9.80 2.22 -3.49
C THR A 656 9.98 2.38 -1.98
N VAL A 657 10.69 1.43 -1.36
CA VAL A 657 10.99 1.45 0.07
C VAL A 657 12.50 1.61 0.26
N THR A 658 12.93 2.70 0.89
CA THR A 658 14.33 3.00 1.17
C THR A 658 14.56 3.11 2.67
N LEU A 659 15.35 2.19 3.21
CA LEU A 659 15.63 2.08 4.64
C LEU A 659 17.10 2.39 4.92
N SER A 660 17.37 2.94 6.10
CA SER A 660 18.73 3.20 6.57
C SER A 660 18.87 2.99 8.07
N ASP A 661 20.07 2.58 8.50
CA ASP A 661 20.45 2.55 9.91
C ASP A 661 21.38 3.74 10.19
N THR A 662 20.97 4.63 11.09
CA THR A 662 21.72 5.85 11.40
C THR A 662 22.71 5.70 12.54
N ASP A 663 22.79 4.53 13.19
CA ASP A 663 23.83 4.22 14.20
C ASP A 663 25.21 3.93 13.54
N THR A 664 25.29 4.05 12.21
CA THR A 664 26.48 3.78 11.36
C THR A 664 27.69 4.69 11.63
N ALA A 665 27.59 5.71 12.48
CA ALA A 665 28.71 6.57 12.88
C ALA A 665 29.61 5.95 13.97
N GLY A 666 30.14 4.72 13.75
CA GLY A 666 31.27 4.22 14.55
C GLY A 666 31.29 2.73 14.92
N LEU A 667 30.41 1.90 14.38
CA LEU A 667 30.21 0.53 14.85
C LEU A 667 31.07 -0.51 14.12
N GLN A 668 32.39 -0.43 14.31
CA GLN A 668 33.23 -1.62 14.20
C GLN A 668 32.94 -2.53 15.41
N GLY A 669 32.10 -3.56 15.24
CA GLY A 669 31.91 -4.65 16.20
C GLY A 669 30.78 -4.49 17.22
N VAL A 670 29.61 -4.00 16.81
CA VAL A 670 28.38 -4.05 17.65
C VAL A 670 27.55 -5.26 17.24
N ALA A 671 27.03 -5.99 18.23
CA ALA A 671 26.39 -7.29 18.06
C ALA A 671 24.86 -7.22 17.84
N GLU A 672 24.30 -6.01 17.75
CA GLU A 672 22.85 -5.79 17.64
C GLU A 672 22.62 -4.79 16.51
N VAL A 673 21.92 -5.24 15.47
CA VAL A 673 21.57 -4.49 14.25
C VAL A 673 20.05 -4.39 14.20
N ASN A 674 19.51 -3.21 13.88
CA ASN A 674 18.06 -3.01 13.77
C ASN A 674 17.45 -3.90 12.68
N SER A 675 16.14 -4.12 12.72
CA SER A 675 15.45 -5.03 11.80
C SER A 675 14.31 -4.34 11.06
N ALA A 676 14.05 -4.78 9.83
CA ALA A 676 12.90 -4.36 9.06
C ALA A 676 12.22 -5.55 8.37
N THR A 677 10.89 -5.55 8.38
CA THR A 677 10.07 -6.45 7.58
C THR A 677 9.33 -5.63 6.53
N VAL A 678 9.48 -5.98 5.27
CA VAL A 678 8.83 -5.33 4.13
C VAL A 678 8.00 -6.38 3.41
N THR A 679 6.69 -6.17 3.28
CA THR A 679 5.77 -7.08 2.57
C THR A 679 4.92 -6.28 1.61
N LEU A 680 5.20 -6.39 0.31
CA LEU A 680 4.53 -5.65 -0.74
C LEU A 680 3.63 -6.57 -1.56
N GLY A 681 2.76 -5.96 -2.35
CA GLY A 681 1.71 -6.63 -3.11
C GLY A 681 2.12 -6.95 -4.55
N ALA A 682 1.21 -6.75 -5.50
CA ALA A 682 1.55 -6.85 -6.92
C ALA A 682 1.98 -5.48 -7.48
N GLY A 683 3.02 -5.47 -8.31
CA GLY A 683 3.62 -4.29 -8.92
C GLY A 683 5.13 -4.49 -9.05
N ASN A 684 5.80 -3.61 -9.79
CA ASN A 684 7.26 -3.64 -9.90
C ASN A 684 7.86 -2.84 -8.73
N ASP A 685 8.20 -3.52 -7.66
CA ASP A 685 8.64 -2.92 -6.42
C ASP A 685 10.17 -2.73 -6.36
N THR A 686 10.61 -1.78 -5.54
CA THR A 686 12.03 -1.57 -5.23
C THR A 686 12.23 -1.43 -3.73
N VAL A 687 13.02 -2.32 -3.14
CA VAL A 687 13.35 -2.31 -1.70
C VAL A 687 14.85 -2.11 -1.51
N THR A 688 15.24 -1.16 -0.67
CA THR A 688 16.64 -0.95 -0.25
C THR A 688 16.71 -1.06 1.27
N GLY A 689 17.33 -2.13 1.79
CA GLY A 689 17.40 -2.41 3.23
C GLY A 689 18.42 -1.57 4.01
N GLY A 690 19.38 -0.97 3.30
CA GLY A 690 20.45 -0.20 3.92
C GLY A 690 21.35 -1.10 4.77
N ALA A 691 21.52 -0.77 6.05
CA ALA A 691 22.36 -1.50 7.00
C ALA A 691 21.56 -2.32 8.03
N LEU A 692 20.28 -2.57 7.75
CA LEU A 692 19.35 -3.30 8.62
C LEU A 692 19.38 -4.80 8.35
N ASN A 693 18.93 -5.60 9.31
CA ASN A 693 18.51 -6.99 9.04
C ASN A 693 17.15 -6.95 8.31
N LEU A 694 17.16 -7.22 7.02
CA LEU A 694 15.98 -7.12 6.17
C LEU A 694 15.27 -8.46 6.01
N THR A 695 13.96 -8.49 6.23
CA THR A 695 13.06 -9.51 5.69
C THR A 695 12.17 -8.85 4.62
N ALA A 696 12.35 -9.18 3.34
CA ALA A 696 11.59 -8.59 2.24
C ALA A 696 10.79 -9.65 1.49
N ASN A 697 9.51 -9.38 1.26
CA ASN A 697 8.64 -10.11 0.35
C ASN A 697 7.99 -9.11 -0.60
N THR A 698 8.33 -9.13 -1.89
CA THR A 698 7.85 -8.12 -2.86
C THR A 698 6.68 -8.59 -3.72
N GLY A 699 6.24 -9.85 -3.58
CA GLY A 699 5.01 -10.31 -4.22
C GLY A 699 5.15 -10.60 -5.71
N ALA A 700 4.42 -9.90 -6.58
CA ALA A 700 4.36 -10.23 -8.01
C ALA A 700 4.62 -9.02 -8.89
N GLY A 701 5.60 -9.12 -9.78
CA GLY A 701 6.08 -8.05 -10.64
C GLY A 701 7.56 -8.22 -10.90
N ASP A 702 8.14 -7.39 -11.77
CA ASP A 702 9.60 -7.41 -11.99
C ASP A 702 10.26 -6.54 -10.90
N ASP A 703 10.67 -7.19 -9.79
CA ASP A 703 11.06 -6.51 -8.56
C ASP A 703 12.58 -6.28 -8.43
N VAL A 704 12.96 -5.32 -7.59
CA VAL A 704 14.36 -5.03 -7.29
C VAL A 704 14.60 -4.96 -5.79
N ILE A 705 15.47 -5.82 -5.26
CA ILE A 705 15.79 -5.87 -3.84
C ILE A 705 17.28 -5.63 -3.65
N TYR A 706 17.65 -4.52 -3.03
CA TYR A 706 18.99 -4.27 -2.49
C TYR A 706 18.96 -4.60 -0.99
N ALA A 707 19.24 -5.85 -0.64
CA ALA A 707 19.19 -6.31 0.74
C ALA A 707 20.14 -5.51 1.64
N GLU A 708 21.37 -5.34 1.16
CA GLU A 708 22.40 -4.46 1.72
C GLU A 708 23.19 -3.91 0.53
N ASN A 709 23.39 -2.59 0.48
CA ASN A 709 24.15 -1.96 -0.59
C ASN A 709 24.83 -0.66 -0.08
N THR A 710 25.42 -0.66 1.12
CA THR A 710 25.96 0.56 1.78
C THR A 710 27.41 0.90 1.42
N GLY A 711 28.12 -0.02 0.76
CA GLY A 711 29.48 0.18 0.30
C GLY A 711 29.59 1.24 -0.81
N ALA A 712 30.82 1.72 -1.03
CA ALA A 712 31.08 2.71 -2.07
C ALA A 712 30.94 2.09 -3.46
N LYS A 713 30.33 2.84 -4.39
CA LYS A 713 30.08 2.40 -5.77
C LYS A 713 31.30 2.60 -6.68
N THR A 714 31.43 1.71 -7.67
CA THR A 714 32.49 1.80 -8.68
C THR A 714 32.12 2.70 -9.84
N ILE A 715 33.12 3.42 -10.37
CA ILE A 715 33.02 4.17 -11.63
C ILE A 715 34.05 3.60 -12.60
N ALA A 716 33.61 3.27 -13.81
CA ALA A 716 34.44 2.88 -14.93
C ALA A 716 34.37 3.95 -16.04
N THR A 717 35.49 4.22 -16.71
CA THR A 717 35.54 5.27 -17.75
C THR A 717 36.41 4.86 -18.93
N VAL A 718 35.93 5.14 -20.14
CA VAL A 718 36.74 5.08 -21.35
C VAL A 718 36.74 6.45 -22.02
N ASN A 719 37.94 6.95 -22.32
CA ASN A 719 38.12 8.26 -22.95
C ASN A 719 37.80 8.19 -24.45
N ALA A 720 37.42 9.32 -25.03
CA ALA A 720 37.28 9.46 -26.47
C ALA A 720 38.63 9.27 -27.16
N GLY A 721 38.60 8.67 -28.34
CA GLY A 721 39.76 8.35 -29.18
C GLY A 721 40.49 7.06 -28.77
N VAL A 722 40.00 6.33 -27.75
CA VAL A 722 40.57 5.05 -27.33
C VAL A 722 40.19 3.92 -28.30
N TRP A 723 38.95 3.94 -28.82
CA TRP A 723 38.51 3.01 -29.87
C TRP A 723 39.03 3.48 -31.23
N SER A 724 40.36 3.48 -31.40
CA SER A 724 40.98 3.69 -32.71
C SER A 724 42.38 3.06 -32.81
N THR A 725 42.50 1.94 -33.54
CA THR A 725 43.76 1.51 -34.17
C THR A 725 43.42 0.77 -35.47
N ALA A 726 44.00 1.00 -36.65
CA ALA A 726 45.04 1.89 -37.10
C ALA A 726 44.68 2.45 -38.49
N ALA A 727 44.88 3.77 -38.67
CA ALA A 727 44.75 4.50 -39.95
C ALA A 727 45.80 4.07 -41.01
N GLY A 728 45.90 2.78 -41.33
CA GLY A 728 47.07 2.29 -42.07
C GLY A 728 46.96 0.99 -42.86
N ASP A 729 45.84 0.27 -42.89
CA ASP A 729 45.68 -0.83 -43.85
C ASP A 729 44.68 -0.49 -44.95
N THR A 730 45.02 -0.86 -46.17
CA THR A 730 44.31 -0.50 -47.40
C THR A 730 43.12 -1.44 -47.56
N VAL A 731 42.20 -1.44 -46.59
CA VAL A 731 41.16 -2.48 -46.48
C VAL A 731 40.12 -2.34 -47.60
N MET A 732 39.80 -1.11 -48.02
CA MET A 732 38.83 -0.85 -49.09
C MET A 732 39.40 -0.92 -50.51
N GLY A 733 40.61 -1.42 -50.75
CA GLY A 733 41.18 -1.51 -52.12
C GLY A 733 41.33 -0.19 -52.89
N THR A 734 41.01 0.95 -52.25
CA THR A 734 40.95 2.33 -52.78
C THR A 734 41.88 3.27 -52.00
N ALA A 735 41.90 4.56 -52.33
CA ALA A 735 42.74 5.56 -51.66
C ALA A 735 42.07 6.23 -50.44
N ALA A 736 40.81 5.87 -50.13
CA ALA A 736 40.07 6.38 -48.98
C ALA A 736 40.52 5.69 -47.68
N ASN A 737 40.83 6.49 -46.66
CA ASN A 737 41.14 6.01 -45.32
C ASN A 737 39.90 6.15 -44.45
N VAL A 738 39.02 5.15 -44.50
CA VAL A 738 37.77 5.13 -43.73
C VAL A 738 38.06 4.68 -42.29
N GLY A 739 37.48 5.37 -41.30
CA GLY A 739 37.55 4.97 -39.90
C GLY A 739 36.68 3.76 -39.63
N ALA A 740 37.11 2.85 -38.73
CA ALA A 740 36.29 1.71 -38.32
C ALA A 740 34.99 2.17 -37.63
N ASP A 741 35.07 3.29 -36.90
CA ASP A 741 33.96 3.94 -36.23
C ASP A 741 32.93 4.56 -37.18
N GLU A 742 33.25 4.75 -38.47
CA GLU A 742 32.32 5.29 -39.48
C GLU A 742 31.42 4.20 -40.12
N LEU A 743 31.75 2.92 -39.93
CA LEU A 743 31.11 1.78 -40.60
C LEU A 743 30.31 0.89 -39.63
N LEU A 744 29.69 1.49 -38.62
CA LEU A 744 28.92 0.76 -37.61
C LEU A 744 27.40 0.91 -37.79
N TYR A 745 26.96 1.64 -38.83
CA TYR A 745 25.53 1.84 -39.07
C TYR A 745 24.79 0.50 -39.27
N GLY A 746 23.72 0.32 -38.50
CA GLY A 746 22.86 -0.87 -38.59
C GLY A 746 23.47 -2.13 -37.98
N ARG A 747 24.61 -2.01 -37.28
CA ARG A 747 25.17 -3.05 -36.41
C ARG A 747 24.56 -2.94 -35.02
N ASP A 748 24.67 -4.01 -34.25
CA ASP A 748 24.37 -4.01 -32.83
C ASP A 748 25.66 -4.01 -32.02
N VAL A 749 25.63 -3.47 -30.80
CA VAL A 749 26.69 -3.61 -29.81
C VAL A 749 26.17 -4.51 -28.69
N ARG A 750 26.92 -5.55 -28.37
CA ARG A 750 26.73 -6.37 -27.17
C ARG A 750 27.61 -5.82 -26.07
N VAL A 751 27.06 -5.62 -24.89
CA VAL A 751 27.73 -5.15 -23.69
C VAL A 751 27.68 -6.27 -22.67
N THR A 752 28.82 -6.61 -22.08
CA THR A 752 28.95 -7.57 -20.99
C THR A 752 29.40 -6.81 -19.75
N LEU A 753 28.56 -6.80 -18.72
CA LEU A 753 28.84 -6.20 -17.42
C LEU A 753 29.44 -7.27 -16.50
N SER A 754 30.63 -7.00 -15.97
CA SER A 754 31.20 -7.86 -14.92
C SER A 754 30.45 -7.64 -13.62
N LEU A 755 30.01 -8.72 -12.99
CA LEU A 755 29.53 -8.66 -11.61
C LEU A 755 30.71 -8.67 -10.63
N PRO A 756 30.57 -8.06 -9.44
CA PRO A 756 31.52 -8.25 -8.36
C PRO A 756 31.49 -9.73 -7.94
N SER A 757 32.65 -10.40 -7.93
CA SER A 757 32.77 -11.78 -7.45
C SER A 757 33.20 -11.79 -5.98
N ASN A 758 32.67 -12.74 -5.20
CA ASN A 758 33.11 -12.99 -3.83
C ASN A 758 34.50 -13.64 -3.81
N VAL A 759 35.56 -12.85 -4.02
CA VAL A 759 36.94 -13.35 -3.97
C VAL A 759 37.48 -13.25 -2.55
N GLY A 760 37.28 -14.31 -1.76
CA GLY A 760 37.83 -14.45 -0.42
C GLY A 760 39.30 -14.01 -0.33
N THR A 761 39.54 -12.92 0.41
CA THR A 761 40.81 -12.36 0.97
C THR A 761 42.13 -12.42 0.19
N THR A 762 42.20 -12.92 -1.04
CA THR A 762 43.42 -12.89 -1.85
C THR A 762 43.09 -12.66 -3.33
N PRO A 763 43.24 -11.43 -3.84
CA PRO A 763 43.08 -11.14 -5.27
C PRO A 763 44.30 -11.71 -6.01
N THR A 764 44.30 -13.02 -6.26
CA THR A 764 45.28 -13.65 -7.15
C THR A 764 44.71 -13.75 -8.54
N THR A 765 44.87 -12.67 -9.30
CA THR A 765 44.99 -12.66 -10.76
C THR A 765 44.06 -13.62 -11.52
N ASN A 766 42.81 -13.24 -11.78
CA ASN A 766 42.09 -13.61 -13.01
C ASN A 766 40.71 -12.92 -13.16
N ILE A 767 40.66 -11.59 -13.23
CA ILE A 767 39.47 -10.87 -13.75
C ILE A 767 39.36 -11.03 -15.29
N ALA A 768 40.31 -11.74 -15.90
CA ALA A 768 40.26 -12.09 -17.32
C ALA A 768 39.16 -13.12 -17.67
N ASP A 769 38.56 -13.79 -16.67
CA ASP A 769 37.46 -14.75 -16.87
C ASP A 769 36.06 -14.08 -16.72
N SER A 770 35.97 -12.84 -16.20
CA SER A 770 34.70 -12.11 -15.93
C SER A 770 33.83 -11.76 -17.15
N PHE A 771 34.34 -11.93 -18.37
CA PHE A 771 33.59 -11.67 -19.61
C PHE A 771 33.14 -12.96 -20.32
N VAL A 772 33.48 -14.12 -19.76
CA VAL A 772 32.84 -15.39 -20.11
C VAL A 772 31.58 -15.60 -19.24
N ASP A 773 31.53 -14.92 -18.09
CA ASP A 773 30.61 -15.12 -16.97
C ASP A 773 30.01 -13.76 -16.51
N GLY A 774 29.36 -13.00 -17.40
CA GLY A 774 28.83 -11.67 -17.07
C GLY A 774 27.51 -11.37 -17.78
N LEU A 775 26.71 -10.45 -17.23
CA LEU A 775 25.38 -10.14 -17.77
C LEU A 775 25.49 -9.38 -19.08
N GLU A 776 24.77 -9.85 -20.10
CA GLU A 776 24.84 -9.31 -21.45
C GLU A 776 23.60 -8.52 -21.84
N ALA A 777 23.78 -7.37 -22.49
CA ALA A 777 22.72 -6.61 -23.14
C ALA A 777 23.13 -6.18 -24.55
N VAL A 778 22.17 -6.02 -25.45
CA VAL A 778 22.42 -5.66 -26.86
C VAL A 778 21.64 -4.41 -27.24
N ALA A 779 22.29 -3.47 -27.94
CA ALA A 779 21.63 -2.30 -28.49
C ALA A 779 22.10 -1.97 -29.92
N SER A 780 21.19 -1.47 -30.74
CA SER A 780 21.52 -1.06 -32.11
C SER A 780 22.29 0.26 -32.17
N ILE A 781 23.33 0.29 -32.99
CA ILE A 781 24.14 1.47 -33.24
C ILE A 781 23.45 2.36 -34.28
N THR A 782 23.15 3.60 -33.88
CA THR A 782 22.48 4.58 -34.73
C THR A 782 23.45 5.68 -35.14
N ALA A 783 23.53 5.98 -36.44
CA ALA A 783 24.38 7.07 -36.93
C ALA A 783 23.78 8.44 -36.61
N SER A 784 24.58 9.33 -36.03
CA SER A 784 24.21 10.73 -35.84
C SER A 784 24.25 11.56 -37.13
N ASN A 785 24.95 11.07 -38.18
CA ASN A 785 25.08 11.76 -39.47
C ASN A 785 24.85 10.84 -40.68
N GLY A 786 23.57 10.62 -41.00
CA GLY A 786 23.17 9.87 -42.21
C GLY A 786 23.42 8.38 -42.09
N TYR A 787 24.47 7.88 -42.74
CA TYR A 787 24.83 6.45 -42.79
C TYR A 787 26.27 6.18 -42.35
N LEU A 788 26.98 7.21 -41.86
CA LEU A 788 28.31 7.08 -41.26
C LEU A 788 28.18 7.36 -39.76
N THR A 789 28.71 6.46 -38.96
CA THR A 789 28.70 6.53 -37.50
C THR A 789 29.93 7.30 -36.98
N THR A 790 29.98 7.53 -35.67
CA THR A 790 31.16 8.03 -34.96
C THR A 790 31.45 7.17 -33.74
N GLU A 791 32.64 7.28 -33.14
CA GLU A 791 32.95 6.62 -31.85
C GLU A 791 31.93 7.01 -30.76
N ARG A 792 31.43 8.26 -30.79
CA ARG A 792 30.38 8.70 -29.87
C ARG A 792 29.10 7.88 -30.06
N ASP A 793 28.70 7.61 -31.31
CA ASP A 793 27.49 6.83 -31.60
C ASP A 793 27.62 5.39 -31.04
N LEU A 794 28.82 4.80 -31.09
CA LEU A 794 29.11 3.51 -30.46
C LEU A 794 28.94 3.58 -28.94
N TYR A 795 29.56 4.57 -28.28
CA TYR A 795 29.43 4.73 -26.82
C TYR A 795 28.00 5.08 -26.38
N GLU A 796 27.24 5.81 -27.19
CA GLU A 796 25.82 6.06 -26.94
C GLU A 796 25.01 4.75 -27.04
N ALA A 797 25.34 3.87 -27.99
CA ALA A 797 24.73 2.55 -28.07
C ALA A 797 25.12 1.65 -26.88
N VAL A 798 26.36 1.71 -26.40
CA VAL A 798 26.79 1.00 -25.17
C VAL A 798 26.01 1.53 -23.96
N ALA A 799 25.89 2.85 -23.83
CA ALA A 799 25.12 3.45 -22.74
C ALA A 799 23.64 3.07 -22.81
N LYS A 800 23.09 2.99 -24.02
CA LYS A 800 21.73 2.53 -24.28
C LYS A 800 21.53 1.06 -23.86
N ALA A 801 22.46 0.17 -24.22
CA ALA A 801 22.40 -1.24 -23.83
C ALA A 801 22.34 -1.43 -22.31
N ILE A 802 23.04 -0.59 -21.54
CA ILE A 802 23.01 -0.64 -20.07
C ILE A 802 21.70 -0.03 -19.53
N ASN A 803 21.35 1.19 -19.96
CA ASN A 803 20.27 1.95 -19.33
C ASN A 803 18.85 1.50 -19.74
N GLU A 804 18.69 0.86 -20.89
CA GLU A 804 17.38 0.39 -21.38
C GLU A 804 17.14 -1.11 -21.12
N ASP A 805 18.15 -1.83 -20.65
CA ASP A 805 18.00 -3.24 -20.28
C ASP A 805 17.34 -3.37 -18.89
N ALA A 806 16.43 -4.34 -18.76
CA ALA A 806 15.62 -4.52 -17.57
C ALA A 806 16.44 -4.85 -16.32
N VAL A 807 17.58 -5.54 -16.48
CA VAL A 807 18.47 -5.96 -15.39
C VAL A 807 19.64 -5.01 -15.25
N LEU A 808 20.38 -4.72 -16.33
CA LEU A 808 21.60 -3.91 -16.25
C LEU A 808 21.30 -2.48 -15.77
N SER A 809 20.13 -1.92 -16.07
CA SER A 809 19.74 -0.58 -15.60
C SER A 809 19.57 -0.49 -14.07
N LYS A 810 19.39 -1.63 -13.40
CA LYS A 810 19.35 -1.74 -11.93
C LYS A 810 20.74 -1.91 -11.34
N LEU A 811 21.68 -2.46 -12.10
CA LEU A 811 23.04 -2.74 -11.62
C LEU A 811 24.05 -1.64 -11.95
N ALA A 812 23.83 -0.89 -13.04
CA ALA A 812 24.69 0.18 -13.49
C ALA A 812 23.92 1.24 -14.30
N SER A 813 24.50 2.44 -14.38
CA SER A 813 24.07 3.50 -15.29
C SER A 813 25.24 3.96 -16.15
N ALA A 814 24.96 4.38 -17.37
CA ALA A 814 25.99 4.78 -18.32
C ALA A 814 25.66 6.11 -19.00
N ALA A 815 26.68 6.96 -19.20
CA ALA A 815 26.51 8.26 -19.83
C ALA A 815 27.71 8.63 -20.71
N VAL A 816 27.44 9.32 -21.82
CA VAL A 816 28.46 9.86 -22.72
C VAL A 816 28.51 11.38 -22.61
N ASP A 817 29.61 11.90 -22.08
CA ASP A 817 29.78 13.35 -21.83
C ASP A 817 29.94 14.17 -23.12
N SER A 818 30.00 15.50 -23.01
CA SER A 818 30.17 16.39 -24.17
C SER A 818 31.50 16.24 -24.90
N ASN A 819 32.49 15.58 -24.27
CA ASN A 819 33.80 15.30 -24.85
C ASN A 819 33.84 13.92 -25.53
N GLY A 820 32.76 13.15 -25.46
CA GLY A 820 32.67 11.79 -26.02
C GLY A 820 33.24 10.72 -25.09
N HIS A 821 33.42 10.99 -23.80
CA HIS A 821 33.84 10.00 -22.81
C HIS A 821 32.64 9.20 -22.34
N LEU A 822 32.74 7.88 -22.33
CA LEU A 822 31.76 7.00 -21.70
C LEU A 822 32.13 6.78 -20.24
N THR A 823 31.20 7.08 -19.34
CA THR A 823 31.29 6.79 -17.91
C THR A 823 30.20 5.80 -17.54
N VAL A 824 30.57 4.70 -16.92
CA VAL A 824 29.65 3.71 -16.34
C VAL A 824 29.77 3.79 -14.82
N THR A 825 28.66 4.01 -14.13
CA THR A 825 28.56 4.10 -12.67
C THR A 825 27.76 2.89 -12.21
N TYR A 826 28.39 2.02 -11.42
CA TYR A 826 27.69 0.90 -10.80
C TYR A 826 26.72 1.43 -9.74
N GLN A 827 25.55 0.80 -9.64
CA GLN A 827 24.58 1.04 -8.56
C GLN A 827 24.79 0.07 -7.40
N ILE A 828 25.54 -1.00 -7.62
CA ILE A 828 25.98 -1.98 -6.62
C ILE A 828 27.40 -1.69 -6.13
N ASP A 829 27.71 -2.13 -4.91
CA ASP A 829 29.03 -2.00 -4.29
C ASP A 829 29.94 -3.23 -4.52
N GLY A 830 30.94 -3.47 -3.67
CA GLY A 830 31.78 -4.68 -3.71
C GLY A 830 32.95 -4.68 -4.71
N LEU A 831 32.98 -3.77 -5.68
CA LEU A 831 34.00 -3.79 -6.75
C LEU A 831 35.24 -2.92 -6.40
N SER A 832 36.39 -3.51 -6.06
CA SER A 832 37.45 -2.81 -5.31
C SER A 832 38.78 -2.48 -6.04
N VAL A 833 38.96 -2.79 -7.33
CA VAL A 833 40.27 -2.68 -8.02
C VAL A 833 40.30 -1.69 -9.20
N VAL A 834 41.25 -0.74 -9.16
CA VAL A 834 41.36 0.41 -10.11
C VAL A 834 42.06 0.07 -11.45
N ALA A 835 42.45 -1.19 -11.70
CA ALA A 835 43.20 -1.56 -12.91
C ALA A 835 42.49 -2.63 -13.77
N GLU A 836 41.23 -2.91 -13.45
CA GLU A 836 40.45 -3.98 -14.06
C GLU A 836 39.47 -3.44 -15.08
N ASN A 837 39.28 -4.21 -16.15
CA ASN A 837 38.21 -4.00 -17.10
C ASN A 837 36.95 -4.61 -16.49
N VAL A 838 35.89 -3.83 -16.41
CA VAL A 838 34.64 -4.26 -15.73
C VAL A 838 33.42 -4.12 -16.64
N VAL A 839 33.59 -3.48 -17.80
CA VAL A 839 32.61 -3.50 -18.88
C VAL A 839 33.34 -3.87 -20.15
N GLN A 840 32.82 -4.84 -20.87
CA GLN A 840 33.26 -5.19 -22.22
C GLN A 840 32.14 -4.86 -23.21
N PHE A 841 32.50 -4.46 -24.42
CA PHE A 841 31.53 -4.31 -25.49
C PHE A 841 32.10 -4.74 -26.84
N GLU A 842 31.29 -5.47 -27.59
CA GLU A 842 31.61 -6.09 -28.87
C GLU A 842 30.60 -5.65 -29.93
N VAL A 843 31.09 -5.29 -31.13
CA VAL A 843 30.20 -4.95 -32.25
C VAL A 843 29.84 -6.20 -33.04
N LEU A 844 28.55 -6.43 -33.22
CA LEU A 844 27.96 -7.59 -33.89
C LEU A 844 27.46 -7.24 -35.31
N GLY A 845 27.19 -8.29 -36.10
CA GLY A 845 26.60 -8.18 -37.43
C GLY A 845 27.60 -7.85 -38.53
N ASP A 846 27.29 -8.33 -39.73
CA ASP A 846 28.12 -8.25 -40.93
C ASP A 846 27.40 -7.48 -42.05
N TRP A 847 28.13 -7.12 -43.11
CA TRP A 847 27.58 -6.42 -44.27
C TRP A 847 26.38 -7.14 -44.90
N ALA A 848 26.38 -8.46 -44.83
CA ALA A 848 25.32 -9.31 -45.38
C ALA A 848 23.97 -9.16 -44.66
N ASP A 849 23.98 -8.70 -43.41
CA ASP A 849 22.77 -8.52 -42.59
C ASP A 849 22.02 -7.24 -42.95
N LEU A 850 22.71 -6.28 -43.59
CA LEU A 850 22.12 -5.02 -44.03
C LEU A 850 21.17 -5.20 -45.22
N SER A 851 20.09 -4.41 -45.22
CA SER A 851 19.23 -4.29 -46.41
C SER A 851 20.00 -3.73 -47.61
N ALA A 852 19.63 -4.13 -48.83
CA ALA A 852 20.24 -3.61 -50.05
C ALA A 852 20.13 -2.06 -50.15
N ALA A 853 19.12 -1.45 -49.54
CA ALA A 853 19.00 0.00 -49.47
C ALA A 853 20.06 0.61 -48.54
N ALA A 854 20.23 0.04 -47.34
CA ALA A 854 21.26 0.48 -46.39
C ALA A 854 22.67 0.33 -46.96
N GLN A 855 22.97 -0.82 -47.58
CA GLN A 855 24.25 -1.05 -48.27
C GLN A 855 24.53 0.03 -49.34
N ASN A 856 23.55 0.35 -50.19
CA ASN A 856 23.71 1.39 -51.22
C ASN A 856 23.92 2.78 -50.60
N ASN A 857 23.19 3.09 -49.52
CA ASN A 857 23.28 4.39 -48.86
C ASN A 857 24.62 4.59 -48.15
N ILE A 858 25.19 3.54 -47.53
CA ILE A 858 26.54 3.57 -46.95
C ILE A 858 27.58 3.83 -48.05
N VAL A 859 27.49 3.10 -49.18
CA VAL A 859 28.40 3.32 -50.33
C VAL A 859 28.32 4.77 -50.84
N ASP A 860 27.11 5.32 -50.98
CA ASP A 860 26.92 6.69 -51.45
C ASP A 860 27.40 7.73 -50.43
N ALA A 861 27.23 7.47 -49.13
CA ALA A 861 27.75 8.31 -48.06
C ALA A 861 29.28 8.34 -48.07
N LEU A 862 29.95 7.18 -48.19
CA LEU A 862 31.40 7.07 -48.28
C LEU A 862 31.96 7.80 -49.51
N LYS A 863 31.34 7.62 -50.69
CA LYS A 863 31.72 8.35 -51.91
C LYS A 863 31.66 9.86 -51.73
N SER A 864 30.63 10.32 -51.02
CA SER A 864 30.42 11.74 -50.74
C SER A 864 31.47 12.28 -49.78
N GLU A 865 31.65 11.62 -48.63
CA GLU A 865 32.56 12.06 -47.56
C GLU A 865 34.01 12.09 -48.05
N TYR A 866 34.46 11.01 -48.69
CA TYR A 866 35.84 10.89 -49.16
C TYR A 866 36.08 11.48 -50.54
N SER A 867 35.03 11.98 -51.21
CA SER A 867 35.09 12.48 -52.59
C SER A 867 35.71 11.46 -53.58
N ASP A 868 35.55 10.17 -53.30
CA ASP A 868 36.11 9.07 -54.10
C ASP A 868 34.99 8.27 -54.77
N SER A 869 34.73 8.56 -56.04
CA SER A 869 33.71 7.86 -56.82
C SER A 869 34.06 6.40 -57.15
N SER A 870 35.28 5.95 -56.86
CA SER A 870 35.73 4.58 -57.16
C SER A 870 35.28 3.54 -56.12
N ILE A 871 34.86 3.96 -54.92
CA ILE A 871 34.34 3.09 -53.87
C ILE A 871 33.11 2.34 -54.41
N ASP A 872 33.16 1.01 -54.41
CA ASP A 872 32.01 0.16 -54.73
C ASP A 872 31.50 -0.65 -53.53
N ALA A 873 30.45 -1.46 -53.73
CA ALA A 873 29.85 -2.25 -52.66
C ALA A 873 30.79 -3.33 -52.09
N THR A 874 31.76 -3.80 -52.89
CA THR A 874 32.78 -4.75 -52.43
C THR A 874 33.78 -4.05 -51.53
N ASP A 875 34.17 -2.83 -51.89
CA ASP A 875 35.07 -2.01 -51.06
C ASP A 875 34.43 -1.69 -49.71
N ALA A 876 33.17 -1.24 -49.73
CA ALA A 876 32.40 -0.96 -48.52
C ALA A 876 32.18 -2.21 -47.66
N ALA A 877 31.83 -3.36 -48.26
CA ALA A 877 31.68 -4.62 -47.54
C ALA A 877 32.98 -5.06 -46.86
N ASN A 878 34.11 -5.01 -47.57
CA ASN A 878 35.41 -5.37 -46.99
C ASN A 878 35.78 -4.44 -45.82
N GLY A 879 35.49 -3.14 -45.93
CA GLY A 879 35.73 -2.20 -44.84
C GLY A 879 34.78 -2.39 -43.66
N TYR A 880 33.51 -2.71 -43.92
CA TYR A 880 32.48 -2.94 -42.90
C TYR A 880 32.76 -4.21 -42.09
N ASP A 881 33.02 -5.33 -42.77
CA ASP A 881 33.32 -6.62 -42.13
C ASP A 881 34.71 -6.63 -41.45
N ALA A 882 35.57 -5.69 -41.80
CA ALA A 882 36.88 -5.50 -41.18
C ALA A 882 36.91 -4.37 -40.13
N ALA A 883 35.84 -3.60 -39.99
CA ALA A 883 35.67 -2.64 -38.90
C ALA A 883 35.58 -3.46 -37.61
N ASP A 884 36.74 -3.53 -36.95
CA ASP A 884 37.15 -4.53 -35.98
C ASP A 884 36.02 -4.96 -35.00
N ALA A 885 35.81 -6.27 -34.92
CA ALA A 885 34.98 -6.95 -33.93
C ALA A 885 35.73 -7.18 -32.59
N THR A 886 36.93 -6.62 -32.41
CA THR A 886 37.68 -6.74 -31.16
C THR A 886 36.93 -5.99 -30.05
N ALA A 887 36.56 -6.72 -29.01
CA ALA A 887 35.87 -6.18 -27.86
C ALA A 887 36.68 -5.08 -27.18
N GLY A 888 36.09 -3.90 -27.00
CA GLY A 888 36.68 -2.83 -26.20
C GLY A 888 36.27 -2.96 -24.76
N ASN A 889 37.10 -2.39 -23.90
CA ASN A 889 36.98 -2.55 -22.47
C ASN A 889 36.94 -1.18 -21.79
N VAL A 890 36.07 -1.06 -20.80
CA VAL A 890 35.98 0.09 -19.90
C VAL A 890 36.63 -0.31 -18.58
N ALA A 891 37.70 0.40 -18.23
CA ALA A 891 38.45 0.14 -17.00
C ALA A 891 37.90 0.96 -15.83
N VAL A 892 38.04 0.42 -14.62
CA VAL A 892 37.74 1.13 -13.38
C VAL A 892 38.57 2.40 -13.28
N SER A 893 37.91 3.53 -13.07
CA SER A 893 38.53 4.83 -12.80
C SER A 893 38.44 5.21 -11.32
N THR A 894 37.38 4.75 -10.63
CA THR A 894 37.19 4.89 -9.17
C THR A 894 36.72 3.53 -8.62
N ALA A 895 37.50 2.93 -7.72
CA ALA A 895 37.11 1.70 -7.05
C ALA A 895 36.05 1.95 -5.97
N GLY A 896 35.12 1.01 -5.85
CA GLY A 896 34.19 0.88 -4.75
C GLY A 896 34.80 0.15 -3.54
N THR A 897 33.94 -0.11 -2.55
CA THR A 897 34.25 -0.89 -1.35
C THR A 897 33.07 -1.76 -1.00
N ASP A 898 33.30 -2.86 -0.30
CA ASP A 898 32.25 -3.70 0.27
C ASP A 898 31.40 -2.92 1.29
N SER A 899 30.25 -3.49 1.63
CA SER A 899 29.33 -3.08 2.69
C SER A 899 30.07 -2.84 4.02
N LEU A 900 29.56 -1.89 4.82
CA LEU A 900 30.21 -1.51 6.09
C LEU A 900 29.67 -2.29 7.30
N VAL A 901 28.58 -3.03 7.14
CA VAL A 901 27.93 -3.84 8.18
C VAL A 901 28.67 -5.16 8.33
N ASN A 902 29.03 -5.53 9.57
CA ASN A 902 29.68 -6.80 9.86
C ASN A 902 28.77 -7.70 10.70
N GLY A 903 28.35 -8.82 10.12
CA GLY A 903 27.41 -9.75 10.72
C GLY A 903 25.97 -9.24 10.65
N GLY A 904 25.08 -10.10 10.16
CA GLY A 904 23.66 -9.79 9.96
C GLY A 904 22.97 -10.97 9.27
N THR A 905 21.66 -10.90 9.14
CA THR A 905 20.88 -11.85 8.36
C THR A 905 19.85 -11.12 7.51
N ASN A 906 19.82 -11.39 6.22
CA ASN A 906 18.73 -10.95 5.36
C ASN A 906 17.95 -12.15 4.82
N THR A 907 16.66 -11.95 4.60
CA THR A 907 15.78 -12.93 3.99
C THR A 907 14.97 -12.22 2.92
N VAL A 908 15.06 -12.68 1.68
CA VAL A 908 14.41 -12.04 0.53
C VAL A 908 13.58 -13.06 -0.23
N ASN A 909 12.35 -12.68 -0.57
CA ASN A 909 11.46 -13.39 -1.46
C ASN A 909 10.95 -12.39 -2.50
N ALA A 910 11.37 -12.56 -3.74
CA ALA A 910 10.91 -11.68 -4.83
C ALA A 910 9.60 -12.16 -5.48
N GLY A 911 9.14 -13.37 -5.12
CA GLY A 911 7.90 -13.94 -5.62
C GLY A 911 7.89 -14.14 -7.15
N LEU A 912 6.83 -13.68 -7.82
CA LEU A 912 6.58 -13.96 -9.24
C LEU A 912 6.99 -12.78 -10.13
N GLY A 913 8.10 -12.93 -10.84
CA GLY A 913 8.48 -12.02 -11.93
C GLY A 913 9.92 -12.22 -12.37
N ASN A 914 10.47 -11.29 -13.14
CA ASN A 914 11.89 -11.27 -13.44
C ASN A 914 12.59 -10.26 -12.53
N ASP A 915 13.24 -10.77 -11.50
CA ASP A 915 13.68 -9.95 -10.37
C ASP A 915 15.18 -9.70 -10.38
N VAL A 916 15.61 -8.62 -9.74
CA VAL A 916 17.01 -8.31 -9.47
C VAL A 916 17.24 -8.26 -7.96
N ILE A 917 18.03 -9.19 -7.44
CA ILE A 917 18.31 -9.35 -6.02
C ILE A 917 19.79 -9.10 -5.79
N VAL A 918 20.11 -8.01 -5.10
CA VAL A 918 21.47 -7.63 -4.70
C VAL A 918 21.64 -7.94 -3.22
N LEU A 919 22.44 -8.96 -2.94
CA LEU A 919 22.79 -9.40 -1.59
C LEU A 919 23.95 -8.57 -1.02
N SER A 920 24.27 -8.78 0.26
CA SER A 920 25.35 -8.05 0.90
C SER A 920 26.69 -8.36 0.25
N SER A 921 27.55 -7.34 0.06
CA SER A 921 28.94 -7.58 -0.34
C SER A 921 29.86 -7.92 0.84
N ASP A 922 29.37 -7.93 2.08
CA ASP A 922 30.12 -8.41 3.24
C ASP A 922 29.92 -9.92 3.44
N ASP A 923 31.02 -10.68 3.34
CA ASP A 923 31.07 -12.15 3.42
C ASP A 923 30.70 -12.74 4.80
N THR A 924 30.42 -11.89 5.80
CA THR A 924 29.98 -12.32 7.13
C THR A 924 28.48 -12.21 7.34
N THR A 925 27.76 -11.53 6.44
CA THR A 925 26.29 -11.47 6.43
C THR A 925 25.72 -12.76 5.83
N VAL A 926 24.73 -13.35 6.47
CA VAL A 926 24.05 -14.55 5.94
C VAL A 926 22.80 -14.12 5.20
N ASP A 927 22.81 -14.24 3.89
CA ASP A 927 21.65 -13.90 3.07
C ASP A 927 20.86 -15.17 2.69
N THR A 928 19.53 -15.10 2.78
CA THR A 928 18.62 -16.20 2.40
C THR A 928 17.69 -15.74 1.29
N VAL A 929 17.76 -16.39 0.14
CA VAL A 929 16.81 -16.19 -0.97
C VAL A 929 15.78 -17.31 -0.93
N VAL A 930 14.52 -16.94 -0.69
CA VAL A 930 13.41 -17.88 -0.49
C VAL A 930 12.65 -18.05 -1.81
N PHE A 931 12.38 -19.31 -2.16
CA PHE A 931 11.56 -19.70 -3.30
C PHE A 931 10.37 -20.54 -2.81
N ASP A 932 9.26 -19.88 -2.51
CA ASP A 932 8.05 -20.54 -1.99
C ASP A 932 6.93 -20.74 -3.02
N GLY A 933 7.09 -20.13 -4.20
CA GLY A 933 6.20 -20.25 -5.36
C GLY A 933 6.96 -20.42 -6.68
N GLN A 934 6.23 -20.31 -7.79
CA GLN A 934 6.85 -20.20 -9.11
C GLN A 934 7.41 -18.78 -9.28
N PHE A 935 8.51 -18.65 -10.00
CA PHE A 935 9.18 -17.38 -10.28
C PHE A 935 9.59 -17.30 -11.76
N GLY A 936 9.90 -16.10 -12.24
CA GLY A 936 10.39 -15.87 -13.60
C GLY A 936 11.90 -16.09 -13.69
N THR A 937 12.64 -15.06 -14.10
CA THR A 937 14.10 -15.06 -14.15
C THR A 937 14.66 -14.14 -13.07
N ASN A 938 15.31 -14.70 -12.05
CA ASN A 938 15.82 -13.94 -10.91
C ASN A 938 17.33 -13.79 -11.06
N THR A 939 17.81 -12.56 -11.21
CA THR A 939 19.23 -12.22 -11.23
C THR A 939 19.70 -12.01 -9.79
N ILE A 940 20.68 -12.78 -9.32
CA ILE A 940 21.19 -12.70 -7.95
C ILE A 940 22.66 -12.26 -7.98
N VAL A 941 22.95 -11.18 -7.26
CA VAL A 941 24.28 -10.58 -7.18
C VAL A 941 24.83 -10.72 -5.77
N HIS A 942 26.15 -10.93 -5.64
CA HIS A 942 26.89 -11.14 -4.38
C HIS A 942 26.61 -12.44 -3.63
N PHE A 943 26.02 -13.46 -4.26
CA PHE A 943 25.79 -14.74 -3.61
C PHE A 943 27.11 -15.41 -3.15
N ASP A 944 27.32 -15.54 -1.84
CA ASP A 944 28.42 -16.31 -1.24
C ASP A 944 27.96 -17.74 -0.96
N ALA A 945 28.29 -18.67 -1.85
CA ALA A 945 27.95 -20.08 -1.69
C ALA A 945 28.44 -20.72 -0.37
N SER A 946 29.44 -20.14 0.30
CA SER A 946 29.96 -20.64 1.57
C SER A 946 29.13 -20.24 2.79
N ASN A 947 28.30 -19.20 2.67
CA ASN A 947 27.54 -18.59 3.76
C ASN A 947 26.04 -18.46 3.46
N ASP A 948 25.68 -18.01 2.27
CA ASP A 948 24.31 -17.72 1.85
C ASP A 948 23.49 -18.97 1.58
N VAL A 949 22.16 -18.80 1.58
CA VAL A 949 21.18 -19.86 1.50
C VAL A 949 20.21 -19.62 0.34
N LEU A 950 20.04 -20.65 -0.51
CA LEU A 950 18.88 -20.76 -1.38
C LEU A 950 17.87 -21.69 -0.69
N ASP A 951 16.73 -21.13 -0.29
CA ASP A 951 15.69 -21.85 0.45
C ASP A 951 14.58 -22.29 -0.52
N PHE A 952 14.59 -23.58 -0.86
CA PHE A 952 13.53 -24.26 -1.64
C PHE A 952 12.63 -25.09 -0.73
N SER A 953 12.60 -24.80 0.57
CA SER A 953 11.96 -25.64 1.55
C SER A 953 10.44 -25.76 1.31
N ALA A 954 9.77 -24.78 0.69
CA ALA A 954 8.37 -24.93 0.28
C ALA A 954 8.15 -26.07 -0.73
N TRP A 955 9.14 -26.32 -1.60
CA TRP A 955 9.13 -27.35 -2.63
C TRP A 955 9.65 -28.72 -2.17
N LEU A 956 10.27 -28.79 -0.98
CA LEU A 956 10.94 -29.96 -0.44
C LEU A 956 10.24 -30.49 0.82
N ASN A 957 9.04 -31.04 0.65
CA ASN A 957 8.15 -31.40 1.76
C ASN A 957 8.21 -32.88 2.19
N ASN A 958 9.22 -33.64 1.78
CA ASN A 958 9.29 -35.06 2.13
C ASN A 958 9.40 -35.23 3.65
N THR A 959 8.60 -36.14 4.20
CA THR A 959 8.61 -36.52 5.61
C THR A 959 8.95 -38.00 5.76
N LEU A 960 9.51 -38.37 6.91
CA LEU A 960 9.77 -39.75 7.33
C LEU A 960 8.85 -40.07 8.51
N SER A 961 8.13 -41.19 8.43
CA SER A 961 7.34 -41.69 9.55
C SER A 961 7.97 -42.95 10.15
N ALA A 962 8.50 -42.83 11.36
CA ALA A 962 9.15 -43.95 12.05
C ALA A 962 8.18 -45.10 12.39
N SER A 963 6.88 -44.80 12.49
CA SER A 963 5.83 -45.76 12.86
C SER A 963 4.76 -45.98 11.78
N GLY A 964 4.75 -45.16 10.72
CA GLY A 964 3.68 -45.13 9.72
C GLY A 964 2.43 -44.33 10.16
N SER A 965 2.52 -43.58 11.28
CA SER A 965 1.48 -42.64 11.74
C SER A 965 1.84 -41.21 11.32
N VAL A 966 0.82 -40.41 11.01
CA VAL A 966 0.93 -38.96 10.77
C VAL A 966 1.58 -38.25 11.96
N GLU A 967 1.29 -38.71 13.18
CA GLU A 967 1.83 -38.14 14.43
C GLU A 967 3.35 -38.37 14.61
N SER A 968 3.93 -39.27 13.82
CA SER A 968 5.37 -39.58 13.85
C SER A 968 6.14 -39.09 12.63
N GLN A 969 5.48 -38.33 11.74
CA GLN A 969 6.11 -37.71 10.59
C GLN A 969 7.08 -36.63 11.04
N VAL A 970 8.31 -36.70 10.55
CA VAL A 970 9.33 -35.67 10.72
C VAL A 970 9.87 -35.32 9.34
N ARG A 971 10.03 -34.03 9.05
CA ARG A 971 10.59 -33.57 7.78
C ARG A 971 12.02 -34.08 7.59
N VAL A 972 12.32 -34.61 6.40
CA VAL A 972 13.68 -35.04 6.07
C VAL A 972 14.57 -33.81 5.91
N THR A 973 15.79 -33.85 6.45
CA THR A 973 16.75 -32.75 6.30
C THR A 973 17.22 -32.65 4.84
N GLY A 974 17.20 -31.44 4.28
CA GLY A 974 17.67 -31.22 2.92
C GLY A 974 19.19 -31.26 2.78
N THR A 975 19.67 -31.58 1.57
CA THR A 975 21.11 -31.57 1.21
C THR A 975 21.32 -31.27 -0.27
N ALA A 976 22.39 -30.56 -0.63
CA ALA A 976 22.80 -30.37 -2.02
C ALA A 976 23.64 -31.55 -2.58
N VAL A 977 23.54 -31.82 -3.88
CA VAL A 977 24.35 -32.83 -4.60
C VAL A 977 24.77 -32.34 -5.99
N ASP A 978 26.08 -32.41 -6.28
CA ASP A 978 26.64 -32.19 -7.62
C ASP A 978 26.52 -33.45 -8.51
N LEU A 979 25.84 -33.33 -9.66
CA LEU A 979 25.65 -34.41 -10.64
C LEU A 979 26.51 -34.29 -11.90
N THR A 980 27.36 -33.28 -12.03
CA THR A 980 28.14 -32.99 -13.25
C THR A 980 29.06 -34.15 -13.69
N ALA A 981 29.47 -35.02 -12.78
CA ALA A 981 30.30 -36.19 -13.04
C ALA A 981 29.52 -37.52 -13.19
N GLY A 982 28.19 -37.51 -13.12
CA GLY A 982 27.35 -38.71 -13.29
C GLY A 982 27.49 -39.76 -12.17
N THR A 983 27.85 -39.34 -10.95
CA THR A 983 28.05 -40.27 -9.80
C THR A 983 27.12 -40.04 -8.62
N GLY A 984 26.27 -39.02 -8.65
CA GLY A 984 25.25 -38.77 -7.62
C GLY A 984 23.86 -39.30 -8.05
N ALA A 985 23.02 -39.60 -7.06
CA ALA A 985 21.63 -40.00 -7.25
C ALA A 985 20.72 -39.03 -6.51
N PHE A 986 19.52 -38.81 -7.03
CA PHE A 986 18.52 -37.96 -6.38
C PHE A 986 18.02 -38.61 -5.09
N GLY A 987 18.16 -37.89 -3.98
CA GLY A 987 17.73 -38.26 -2.64
C GLY A 987 16.59 -37.37 -2.13
N GLU A 988 16.22 -37.54 -0.87
CA GLU A 988 15.00 -36.95 -0.29
C GLU A 988 15.29 -35.50 0.11
N ASN A 989 14.42 -34.56 -0.26
CA ASN A 989 14.63 -33.13 -0.01
C ASN A 989 16.01 -32.65 -0.53
N GLN A 990 16.44 -33.17 -1.67
CA GLN A 990 17.74 -32.79 -2.25
C GLN A 990 17.61 -31.74 -3.33
N VAL A 991 18.61 -30.86 -3.39
CA VAL A 991 18.84 -29.99 -4.54
C VAL A 991 20.02 -30.52 -5.33
N ALA A 992 19.76 -30.87 -6.59
CA ALA A 992 20.73 -31.44 -7.50
C ALA A 992 21.14 -30.43 -8.56
N VAL A 993 22.44 -30.25 -8.78
CA VAL A 993 22.97 -29.33 -9.80
C VAL A 993 23.64 -30.13 -10.92
N THR A 994 23.36 -29.77 -12.18
CA THR A 994 23.98 -30.38 -13.37
C THR A 994 24.18 -29.33 -14.47
N THR A 995 25.06 -29.60 -15.43
CA THR A 995 25.16 -28.78 -16.65
C THR A 995 24.22 -29.26 -17.75
N PHE A 996 23.83 -28.35 -18.65
CA PHE A 996 23.02 -28.67 -19.83
C PHE A 996 23.69 -29.70 -20.74
N THR A 997 25.03 -29.69 -20.86
CA THR A 997 25.77 -30.70 -21.62
C THR A 997 25.57 -32.12 -21.09
N VAL A 998 25.51 -32.28 -19.77
CA VAL A 998 25.27 -33.59 -19.14
C VAL A 998 23.83 -34.04 -19.39
N LEU A 999 22.86 -33.12 -19.30
CA LEU A 999 21.45 -33.42 -19.56
C LEU A 999 21.19 -33.76 -21.04
N ASP A 1000 21.71 -32.97 -21.97
CA ASP A 1000 21.59 -33.20 -23.42
C ASP A 1000 22.29 -34.51 -23.83
N GLY A 1001 23.45 -34.81 -23.23
CA GLY A 1001 24.15 -36.08 -23.45
C GLY A 1001 23.37 -37.32 -23.01
N ALA A 1002 22.44 -37.18 -22.07
CA ALA A 1002 21.53 -38.25 -21.63
C ALA A 1002 20.29 -38.38 -22.52
N ALA A 1003 19.93 -37.34 -23.28
CA ALA A 1003 18.74 -37.31 -24.12
C ALA A 1003 18.92 -38.11 -25.42
N THR A 1004 17.80 -38.66 -25.93
CA THR A 1004 17.78 -39.37 -27.23
C THR A 1004 17.73 -38.45 -28.44
N ALA A 1005 17.30 -37.20 -28.24
CA ALA A 1005 17.26 -36.13 -29.23
C ALA A 1005 17.94 -34.90 -28.65
N ALA A 1006 18.66 -34.17 -29.51
CA ALA A 1006 19.34 -32.93 -29.12
C ALA A 1006 18.32 -31.93 -28.55
N LEU A 1007 18.63 -31.44 -27.35
CA LEU A 1007 17.87 -30.42 -26.65
C LEU A 1007 18.41 -29.04 -27.03
N ALA A 1008 17.65 -28.00 -26.69
CA ALA A 1008 18.12 -26.62 -26.74
C ALA A 1008 17.68 -25.91 -25.46
N PHE A 1009 18.61 -25.24 -24.79
CA PHE A 1009 18.40 -24.65 -23.47
C PHE A 1009 17.20 -23.69 -23.45
N ASN A 1010 17.14 -22.75 -24.41
CA ASN A 1010 16.08 -21.72 -24.47
C ASN A 1010 14.67 -22.34 -24.58
N THR A 1011 14.54 -23.49 -25.24
CA THR A 1011 13.26 -24.19 -25.41
C THR A 1011 13.07 -25.39 -24.48
N LEU A 1012 13.96 -25.58 -23.50
CA LEU A 1012 13.96 -26.72 -22.60
C LEU A 1012 12.67 -26.76 -21.76
N SER A 1013 11.83 -27.75 -22.04
CA SER A 1013 10.56 -27.99 -21.37
C SER A 1013 10.63 -29.09 -20.31
N ALA A 1014 9.72 -29.06 -19.34
CA ALA A 1014 9.62 -30.08 -18.29
C ALA A 1014 9.46 -31.51 -18.85
N ASP A 1015 8.73 -31.68 -19.96
CA ASP A 1015 8.58 -32.98 -20.63
C ASP A 1015 9.89 -33.50 -21.24
N GLN A 1016 10.71 -32.61 -21.81
CA GLN A 1016 12.03 -32.96 -22.35
C GLN A 1016 13.00 -33.35 -21.22
N VAL A 1017 12.98 -32.60 -20.12
CA VAL A 1017 13.77 -32.93 -18.93
C VAL A 1017 13.34 -34.27 -18.36
N LYS A 1018 12.03 -34.50 -18.16
CA LYS A 1018 11.48 -35.77 -17.70
C LYS A 1018 11.89 -36.95 -18.58
N ALA A 1019 11.86 -36.76 -19.91
CA ALA A 1019 12.30 -37.78 -20.85
C ALA A 1019 13.80 -38.08 -20.67
N ALA A 1020 14.66 -37.05 -20.63
CA ALA A 1020 16.10 -37.20 -20.44
C ALA A 1020 16.46 -37.88 -19.11
N LEU A 1021 15.76 -37.54 -18.02
CA LEU A 1021 15.97 -38.13 -16.70
C LEU A 1021 15.65 -39.63 -16.65
N ASN A 1022 14.67 -40.10 -17.43
CA ASN A 1022 14.22 -41.49 -17.43
C ASN A 1022 14.95 -42.39 -18.44
N GLU A 1023 15.88 -41.86 -19.24
CA GLU A 1023 16.55 -42.69 -20.26
C GLU A 1023 17.60 -43.65 -19.70
N ALA A 1024 17.69 -44.80 -20.35
CA ALA A 1024 18.53 -45.91 -19.91
C ALA A 1024 20.02 -45.54 -19.89
N GLY A 1025 20.59 -45.40 -18.68
CA GLY A 1025 22.01 -45.13 -18.44
C GLY A 1025 22.33 -43.67 -18.07
N GLY A 1026 21.32 -42.83 -17.84
CA GLY A 1026 21.46 -41.45 -17.36
C GLY A 1026 21.41 -41.34 -15.84
N PHE A 1027 20.40 -40.60 -15.34
CA PHE A 1027 20.22 -40.26 -13.93
C PHE A 1027 19.52 -41.37 -13.14
N THR A 1028 19.78 -41.42 -11.82
CA THR A 1028 19.15 -42.39 -10.91
C THR A 1028 18.56 -41.69 -9.70
N SER A 1029 17.37 -42.09 -9.26
CA SER A 1029 16.85 -41.79 -7.93
C SER A 1029 17.32 -42.87 -6.94
N THR A 1030 17.42 -42.52 -5.66
CA THR A 1030 17.62 -43.48 -4.56
C THR A 1030 16.32 -43.61 -3.79
N ALA A 1031 15.83 -44.84 -3.60
CA ALA A 1031 14.69 -45.13 -2.74
C ALA A 1031 14.82 -44.45 -1.36
N GLY A 1032 14.04 -43.40 -1.16
CA GLY A 1032 13.86 -42.76 0.13
C GLY A 1032 13.02 -43.61 1.10
N ASN A 1033 13.27 -43.45 2.38
CA ASN A 1033 12.40 -43.90 3.47
C ASN A 1033 11.33 -42.82 3.77
N VAL A 1034 10.66 -42.29 2.74
CA VAL A 1034 9.63 -41.25 2.89
C VAL A 1034 8.27 -41.85 3.24
N ASP A 1035 7.44 -41.11 3.96
CA ASP A 1035 6.05 -41.46 4.24
C ASP A 1035 5.18 -41.17 3.00
N GLY A 1036 5.01 -42.19 2.15
CA GLY A 1036 4.35 -42.08 0.85
C GLY A 1036 5.04 -42.93 -0.21
N THR A 1037 4.66 -42.79 -1.48
CA THR A 1037 5.37 -43.41 -2.62
C THR A 1037 6.13 -42.40 -3.49
N THR A 1038 5.92 -41.10 -3.26
CA THR A 1038 6.48 -40.03 -4.09
C THR A 1038 7.50 -39.22 -3.30
N GLN A 1039 8.69 -39.07 -3.87
CA GLN A 1039 9.81 -38.33 -3.30
C GLN A 1039 10.11 -37.10 -4.16
N GLN A 1040 10.23 -35.93 -3.52
CA GLN A 1040 10.48 -34.64 -4.18
C GLN A 1040 11.95 -34.17 -4.06
N SER A 1041 12.46 -33.54 -5.11
CA SER A 1041 13.80 -32.94 -5.17
C SER A 1041 13.76 -31.71 -6.10
N ILE A 1042 14.78 -30.85 -6.03
CA ILE A 1042 15.03 -29.80 -7.01
C ILE A 1042 16.17 -30.22 -7.95
N LEU A 1043 16.06 -29.86 -9.22
CA LEU A 1043 17.10 -30.00 -10.24
C LEU A 1043 17.39 -28.63 -10.85
N MET A 1044 18.61 -28.14 -10.68
CA MET A 1044 19.13 -26.94 -11.35
C MET A 1044 19.98 -27.35 -12.54
N VAL A 1045 19.63 -26.87 -13.73
CA VAL A 1045 20.34 -27.17 -14.99
C VAL A 1045 21.02 -25.90 -15.49
N GLU A 1046 22.35 -25.88 -15.46
CA GLU A 1046 23.16 -24.74 -15.89
C GLU A 1046 23.22 -24.62 -17.42
N ASN A 1047 23.05 -23.41 -17.94
CA ASN A 1047 23.28 -23.07 -19.33
C ASN A 1047 24.79 -23.03 -19.63
N VAL A 1048 25.22 -23.71 -20.68
CA VAL A 1048 26.65 -23.72 -21.08
C VAL A 1048 27.00 -22.60 -22.04
N ASP A 1049 26.00 -21.93 -22.60
CA ASP A 1049 26.17 -20.75 -23.47
C ASP A 1049 26.06 -19.44 -22.68
N ASN A 1050 25.55 -19.48 -21.44
CA ASN A 1050 25.50 -18.37 -20.47
C ASN A 1050 25.81 -18.93 -19.07
N LEU A 1051 27.08 -18.93 -18.67
CA LEU A 1051 27.50 -19.56 -17.41
C LEU A 1051 26.90 -18.80 -16.23
N GLY A 1052 26.45 -19.53 -15.20
CA GLY A 1052 25.74 -18.94 -14.07
C GLY A 1052 24.21 -18.84 -14.21
N GLU A 1053 23.66 -19.09 -15.40
CA GLU A 1053 22.20 -19.20 -15.61
C GLU A 1053 21.71 -20.64 -15.40
N TYR A 1054 20.73 -20.83 -14.53
CA TYR A 1054 20.16 -22.12 -14.16
C TYR A 1054 18.66 -22.17 -14.38
N LYS A 1055 18.17 -23.16 -15.12
CA LYS A 1055 16.74 -23.53 -15.09
C LYS A 1055 16.48 -24.47 -13.92
N VAL A 1056 15.52 -24.09 -13.08
CA VAL A 1056 15.19 -24.80 -11.83
C VAL A 1056 13.92 -25.62 -12.03
N PHE A 1057 14.00 -26.92 -11.76
CA PHE A 1057 12.89 -27.86 -11.90
C PHE A 1057 12.60 -28.55 -10.57
N GLN A 1058 11.33 -28.67 -10.23
CA GLN A 1058 10.88 -29.63 -9.23
C GLN A 1058 10.77 -30.99 -9.92
N VAL A 1059 11.38 -32.02 -9.32
CA VAL A 1059 11.34 -33.39 -9.83
C VAL A 1059 10.76 -34.31 -8.77
N ALA A 1060 9.83 -35.18 -9.17
CA ALA A 1060 9.30 -36.22 -8.31
C ALA A 1060 9.63 -37.61 -8.84
N SER A 1061 9.93 -38.53 -7.93
CA SER A 1061 10.22 -39.93 -8.22
C SER A 1061 9.29 -40.87 -7.45
N ASP A 1062 8.91 -41.99 -8.07
CA ASP A 1062 8.11 -43.07 -7.45
C ASP A 1062 8.61 -44.43 -7.95
N GLU A 1063 9.34 -45.15 -7.11
CA GLU A 1063 9.91 -46.45 -7.48
C GLU A 1063 8.85 -47.56 -7.70
N ALA A 1064 7.61 -47.39 -7.26
CA ALA A 1064 6.54 -48.37 -7.49
C ALA A 1064 5.92 -48.26 -8.90
N ALA A 1065 6.13 -47.15 -9.61
CA ALA A 1065 5.50 -46.85 -10.90
C ALA A 1065 6.21 -47.47 -12.12
N GLY A 1066 7.47 -47.90 -11.98
CA GLY A 1066 8.26 -48.53 -13.05
C GLY A 1066 9.09 -47.56 -13.92
N ASP A 1067 8.86 -46.25 -13.80
CA ASP A 1067 9.73 -45.17 -14.27
C ASP A 1067 10.49 -44.57 -13.06
N ASN A 1068 11.72 -44.08 -13.24
CA ASN A 1068 12.52 -43.51 -12.13
C ASN A 1068 11.98 -42.13 -11.68
N PHE A 1069 11.45 -41.32 -12.59
CA PHE A 1069 10.91 -39.97 -12.31
C PHE A 1069 9.50 -39.80 -12.92
N THR A 1070 8.52 -39.43 -12.10
CA THR A 1070 7.09 -39.41 -12.44
C THR A 1070 6.59 -38.04 -12.88
N THR A 1071 7.04 -36.94 -12.26
CA THR A 1071 6.64 -35.58 -12.61
C THR A 1071 7.86 -34.66 -12.61
N VAL A 1072 7.84 -33.68 -13.52
CA VAL A 1072 8.82 -32.60 -13.59
C VAL A 1072 8.02 -31.32 -13.85
N THR A 1073 8.35 -30.25 -13.13
CA THR A 1073 7.73 -28.94 -13.29
C THR A 1073 8.83 -27.88 -13.30
N LEU A 1074 8.79 -26.96 -14.26
CA LEU A 1074 9.67 -25.78 -14.25
C LEU A 1074 9.19 -24.83 -13.14
N VAL A 1075 10.10 -24.48 -12.25
CA VAL A 1075 9.84 -23.57 -11.12
C VAL A 1075 10.19 -22.13 -11.52
N GLY A 1076 11.33 -21.95 -12.19
CA GLY A 1076 11.81 -20.65 -12.68
C GLY A 1076 13.25 -20.74 -13.21
N THR A 1077 13.89 -19.58 -13.42
CA THR A 1077 15.29 -19.44 -13.84
C THR A 1077 16.03 -18.54 -12.87
N VAL A 1078 17.26 -18.91 -12.48
CA VAL A 1078 18.12 -18.08 -11.63
C VAL A 1078 19.41 -17.79 -12.39
N ASP A 1079 19.85 -16.53 -12.41
CA ASP A 1079 21.10 -16.11 -13.02
C ASP A 1079 22.01 -15.45 -11.99
N PHE A 1080 23.15 -16.07 -11.71
CA PHE A 1080 24.16 -15.54 -10.79
C PHE A 1080 25.24 -14.73 -11.53
N GLY A 1081 25.20 -14.69 -12.87
CA GLY A 1081 26.27 -14.23 -13.73
C GLY A 1081 27.50 -15.15 -13.76
N GLU A 1082 27.74 -15.98 -12.73
CA GLU A 1082 28.84 -16.95 -12.70
C GLU A 1082 28.41 -18.34 -12.18
N THR A 1083 29.17 -19.38 -12.55
CA THR A 1083 28.90 -20.76 -12.14
C THR A 1083 28.97 -20.92 -10.61
N VAL A 1084 27.88 -21.36 -9.99
CA VAL A 1084 27.85 -21.77 -8.58
C VAL A 1084 28.42 -23.18 -8.45
N THR A 1085 29.57 -23.34 -7.77
CA THR A 1085 30.19 -24.66 -7.60
C THR A 1085 29.45 -25.52 -6.59
N ALA A 1086 28.98 -26.70 -7.03
CA ALA A 1086 28.05 -27.55 -6.28
C ALA A 1086 28.63 -28.32 -5.06
N VAL A 1087 29.73 -27.88 -4.46
CA VAL A 1087 30.33 -28.51 -3.26
C VAL A 1087 29.81 -27.87 -1.95
N ASP A 1088 29.06 -26.79 -2.01
CA ASP A 1088 28.82 -25.93 -0.85
C ASP A 1088 27.42 -26.12 -0.24
N ALA A 1089 27.38 -26.16 1.10
CA ALA A 1089 26.44 -26.97 1.89
C ALA A 1089 25.13 -26.27 2.32
N ASN A 1090 24.79 -25.11 1.73
CA ASN A 1090 23.77 -24.22 2.26
C ASN A 1090 22.54 -24.04 1.34
N ILE A 1091 22.25 -24.99 0.47
CA ILE A 1091 20.97 -25.03 -0.27
C ILE A 1091 19.99 -25.92 0.52
N LEU A 1092 18.85 -25.37 0.97
CA LEU A 1092 17.91 -26.04 1.88
C LEU A 1092 16.54 -26.33 1.27
#